data_AF-M7NUP8-F1
#
_entry.id   AF-M7NUP8-F1
#
_cell.length_a   1.000
_cell.length_b   1.000
_cell.length_c   1.000
_cell.angle_alpha   90.00
_cell.angle_beta   90.00
_cell.angle_gamma   90.00
#
_symmetry.space_group_name_H-M   'P 1'
#
loop_
_entity.id
_entity.type
_entity.pdbx_description
1 polymer ?
#
loop_
_entity_poly.entity_id
_entity_poly.type
_entity_poly.pdbx_seq_one_letter_code
_entity_poly.pdbx_strand_id
1 'polypeptide(L)'
;MNLSCIETVDEVEEYLRDISEECSNIDQRMHDLSLCSNDLDILFAQLNILKFDLEIVHVDIKDFLEILGEVAIRIREISKNIREKKIQQIRLESSIKYIKDVKMLKEWIQNLYYAIDQCNWDVAAKYVSEIRGIEAQVIEGKFAATVIPTENIPMEPKVALQDACDALNTICLKGFHQAAEIKDEKAMTRFFRLFPIIGKSKEGLNVYSEFISNMVIQNKHKLMSAMGILDEKSIDTKISMSYALIMQDMFEYVANIMNHHLPVIKKHYNCEDTLFVIEKIHEKCIEQCSIIIDSFWEERQVEKKLSFIQMYSFEFLIKSFSSTLFQEPNSSLLSQENKAIDIKNIDLLVEEISSILNHWSLYHRFISVKCMEQKQNKLEEIAIKPDSMILATLKMPCYTRLCSIYERMELFFMRHSVEKAFQLDEQDTMSKPLMSSFVDDIMYILKKIVQRVLNTGNLVLLQDVLTGVKRIMEMDYTGIIQRRIIVFQGKLNNQAFSKNQNYKNLKIDNDFISFIILLNNLDISRNYIERIVSESINKDAIKKKFPFESDLIIIFQPIQALLLLQDRLNELLKDGLNTLFLVYIKIRLKKILTDYFNKSTYIINNTIFNDLEKKQPIQLHFSQGWNLIMTNFKHQLTHENMNYLVKMSSNLIANWLEKAILNIKMNELGAIRLDKDISFISSHIISYGSYQSHESFAKVYEMIRILNWDFVQDPLSSDLLETLRFLSIYDVEMLLKRCKSPISNSATRPLFDSL
;
A
#
# COMPACT_ATOMS: atom_id res chain seq x y z
N MET A 1 82.29 53.76 86.29
CA MET A 1 83.62 54.38 86.09
C MET A 1 83.74 55.54 87.08
N ASN A 2 84.93 55.69 87.68
CA ASN A 2 85.40 56.80 88.53
C ASN A 2 84.45 57.38 89.58
N LEU A 3 83.96 56.51 90.47
CA LEU A 3 83.27 56.93 91.70
C LEU A 3 84.21 57.53 92.77
N SER A 4 85.48 57.84 92.45
CA SER A 4 86.41 58.43 93.43
C SER A 4 86.32 59.96 93.52
N CYS A 5 85.90 60.62 92.45
CA CYS A 5 86.02 62.07 92.32
C CYS A 5 84.74 62.63 91.75
N ILE A 6 83.68 62.40 92.48
CA ILE A 6 82.44 63.10 92.26
C ILE A 6 82.03 63.61 93.65
N GLU A 7 82.40 64.84 93.98
CA GLU A 7 82.18 65.48 95.30
C GLU A 7 80.92 66.34 95.33
N THR A 8 80.51 66.82 94.18
CA THR A 8 79.32 67.63 94.04
C THR A 8 78.19 66.73 93.55
N VAL A 9 77.16 66.67 94.39
CA VAL A 9 75.95 65.87 94.21
C VAL A 9 75.34 66.10 92.82
N ASP A 10 75.40 67.33 92.30
CA ASP A 10 74.81 67.71 91.01
C ASP A 10 75.47 67.01 89.80
N GLU A 11 76.81 66.88 89.77
CA GLU A 11 77.53 66.20 88.67
C GLU A 11 77.32 64.67 88.73
N VAL A 12 77.25 64.09 89.93
CA VAL A 12 76.82 62.68 90.11
C VAL A 12 75.39 62.49 89.61
N GLU A 13 74.50 63.42 89.94
CA GLU A 13 73.07 63.33 89.63
C GLU A 13 72.79 63.42 88.13
N GLU A 14 73.50 64.28 87.38
CA GLU A 14 73.32 64.40 85.93
C GLU A 14 73.88 63.17 85.18
N TYR A 15 75.07 62.68 85.56
CA TYR A 15 75.62 61.44 84.98
C TYR A 15 74.80 60.20 85.35
N LEU A 16 74.27 60.13 86.58
CA LEU A 16 73.34 59.09 86.97
C LEU A 16 72.04 59.18 86.16
N ARG A 17 71.58 60.37 85.76
CA ARG A 17 70.41 60.53 84.89
C ARG A 17 70.66 60.00 83.49
N ASP A 18 71.74 60.39 82.83
CA ASP A 18 72.03 59.93 81.46
C ASP A 18 72.21 58.41 81.40
N ILE A 19 72.95 57.84 82.36
CA ILE A 19 73.10 56.38 82.48
C ILE A 19 71.75 55.73 82.82
N SER A 20 70.92 56.36 83.66
CA SER A 20 69.58 55.83 83.94
C SER A 20 68.67 55.83 82.71
N GLU A 21 68.81 56.80 81.82
CA GLU A 21 67.99 56.93 80.61
C GLU A 21 68.43 55.92 79.53
N GLU A 22 69.74 55.74 79.31
CA GLU A 22 70.25 54.67 78.45
C GLU A 22 69.92 53.28 79.00
N CYS A 23 70.09 53.06 80.31
CA CYS A 23 69.68 51.82 80.97
C CYS A 23 68.18 51.60 80.80
N SER A 24 67.34 52.62 80.97
CA SER A 24 65.89 52.52 80.76
C SER A 24 65.52 52.14 79.33
N ASN A 25 66.24 52.62 78.32
CA ASN A 25 65.94 52.34 76.91
C ASN A 25 66.38 50.91 76.51
N ILE A 26 67.54 50.47 77.00
CA ILE A 26 67.99 49.08 76.85
C ILE A 26 67.06 48.14 77.62
N ASP A 27 66.64 48.52 78.83
CA ASP A 27 65.70 47.76 79.64
C ASP A 27 64.34 47.63 78.94
N GLN A 28 63.83 48.68 78.28
CA GLN A 28 62.61 48.59 77.46
C GLN A 28 62.75 47.60 76.31
N ARG A 29 63.87 47.64 75.57
CA ARG A 29 64.06 46.75 74.41
C ARG A 29 64.33 45.30 74.82
N MET A 30 65.02 45.09 75.94
CA MET A 30 65.16 43.78 76.59
C MET A 30 63.82 43.28 77.13
N HIS A 31 62.97 44.17 77.65
CA HIS A 31 61.63 43.84 78.08
C HIS A 31 60.76 43.39 76.91
N ASP A 32 60.78 44.11 75.78
CA ASP A 32 60.03 43.74 74.57
C ASP A 32 60.48 42.37 74.00
N LEU A 33 61.79 42.12 73.94
CA LEU A 33 62.32 40.82 73.51
C LEU A 33 62.02 39.69 74.51
N SER A 34 62.04 39.99 75.81
CA SER A 34 61.63 39.06 76.87
C SER A 34 60.16 38.70 76.76
N LEU A 35 59.29 39.66 76.42
CA LEU A 35 57.87 39.42 76.20
C LEU A 35 57.66 38.48 75.01
N CYS A 36 58.33 38.71 73.88
CA CYS A 36 58.27 37.79 72.73
C CYS A 36 58.85 36.40 73.02
N SER A 37 59.90 36.29 73.84
CA SER A 37 60.44 35.00 74.28
C SER A 37 59.43 34.23 75.14
N ASN A 38 58.77 34.92 76.08
CA ASN A 38 57.74 34.32 76.91
C ASN A 38 56.53 33.86 76.07
N ASP A 39 56.13 34.63 75.06
CA ASP A 39 55.05 34.23 74.14
C ASP A 39 55.40 32.97 73.35
N LEU A 40 56.65 32.84 72.89
CA LEU A 40 57.14 31.63 72.23
C LEU A 40 57.20 30.43 73.19
N ASP A 41 57.63 30.62 74.43
CA ASP A 41 57.64 29.57 75.45
C ASP A 41 56.22 29.09 75.78
N ILE A 42 55.24 29.99 75.82
CA ILE A 42 53.82 29.64 75.98
C ILE A 42 53.33 28.84 74.77
N LEU A 43 53.67 29.24 73.54
CA LEU A 43 53.30 28.48 72.33
C LEU A 43 53.96 27.10 72.29
N PHE A 44 55.24 26.98 72.69
CA PHE A 44 55.92 25.69 72.81
C PHE A 44 55.30 24.81 73.90
N ALA A 45 54.92 25.39 75.03
CA ALA A 45 54.19 24.67 76.08
C ALA A 45 52.82 24.18 75.57
N GLN A 46 52.06 25.01 74.85
CA GLN A 46 50.80 24.62 74.22
C GLN A 46 51.01 23.52 73.17
N LEU A 47 52.06 23.61 72.34
CA LEU A 47 52.42 22.57 71.38
C LEU A 47 52.80 21.26 72.04
N ASN A 48 53.52 21.31 73.17
CA ASN A 48 53.89 20.12 73.93
C ASN A 48 52.68 19.48 74.61
N ILE A 49 51.73 20.28 75.12
CA ILE A 49 50.45 19.78 75.64
C ILE A 49 49.66 19.12 74.51
N LEU A 50 49.53 19.77 73.35
CA LEU A 50 48.86 19.20 72.18
C LEU A 50 49.54 17.91 71.70
N LYS A 51 50.87 17.86 71.73
CA LYS A 51 51.63 16.65 71.39
C LYS A 51 51.33 15.51 72.37
N PHE A 52 51.29 15.80 73.67
CA PHE A 52 50.96 14.83 74.70
C PHE A 52 49.51 14.34 74.57
N ASP A 53 48.56 15.25 74.34
CA ASP A 53 47.15 14.91 74.10
C ASP A 53 47.01 14.04 72.83
N LEU A 54 47.77 14.35 71.76
CA LEU A 54 47.83 13.52 70.55
C LEU A 54 48.43 12.14 70.82
N GLU A 55 49.45 12.03 71.67
CA GLU A 55 50.03 10.75 72.07
C GLU A 55 49.03 9.91 72.89
N ILE A 56 48.29 10.52 73.82
CA ILE A 56 47.21 9.84 74.56
C ILE A 56 46.13 9.36 73.60
N VAL A 57 45.63 10.24 72.72
CA VAL A 57 44.62 9.87 71.72
C VAL A 57 45.14 8.77 70.79
N HIS A 58 46.44 8.76 70.46
CA HIS A 58 47.03 7.70 69.66
C HIS A 58 47.02 6.34 70.38
N VAL A 59 47.33 6.33 71.69
CA VAL A 59 47.24 5.12 72.52
C VAL A 59 45.78 4.66 72.65
N ASP A 60 44.85 5.56 72.94
CA ASP A 60 43.42 5.23 73.04
C ASP A 60 42.86 4.68 71.72
N ILE A 61 43.26 5.25 70.58
CA ILE A 61 42.89 4.73 69.25
C ILE A 61 43.49 3.35 69.02
N LYS A 62 44.73 3.11 69.44
CA LYS A 62 45.39 1.82 69.28
C LYS A 62 44.71 0.74 70.13
N ASP A 63 44.41 1.04 71.39
CA ASP A 63 43.69 0.15 72.29
C ASP A 63 42.26 -0.11 71.77
N PHE A 64 41.58 0.92 71.28
CA PHE A 64 40.28 0.77 70.64
C PHE A 64 40.35 -0.10 69.39
N LEU A 65 41.36 0.07 68.53
CA LEU A 65 41.57 -0.76 67.34
C LEU A 65 41.86 -2.22 67.71
N GLU A 66 42.58 -2.47 68.80
CA GLU A 66 42.84 -3.82 69.31
C GLU A 66 41.55 -4.48 69.80
N ILE A 67 40.75 -3.78 70.61
CA ILE A 67 39.42 -4.23 71.05
C ILE A 67 38.50 -4.47 69.84
N LEU A 68 38.50 -3.57 68.86
CA LEU A 68 37.69 -3.70 67.64
C LEU A 68 38.18 -4.87 66.77
N GLY A 69 39.49 -5.14 66.78
CA GLY A 69 40.10 -6.32 66.20
C GLY A 69 39.59 -7.61 66.85
N GLU A 70 39.62 -7.69 68.19
CA GLU A 70 39.09 -8.84 68.94
C GLU A 70 37.58 -9.04 68.72
N VAL A 71 36.80 -7.95 68.76
CA VAL A 71 35.37 -7.97 68.49
C VAL A 71 35.10 -8.42 67.05
N ALA A 72 35.88 -7.96 66.07
CA ALA A 72 35.75 -8.39 64.68
C ALA A 72 36.11 -9.87 64.48
N ILE A 73 37.06 -10.41 65.24
CA ILE A 73 37.38 -11.85 65.26
C ILE A 73 36.21 -12.64 65.85
N ARG A 74 35.69 -12.25 67.03
CA ARG A 74 34.53 -12.91 67.66
C ARG A 74 33.27 -12.84 66.78
N ILE A 75 33.00 -11.71 66.13
CA ILE A 75 31.86 -11.56 65.19
C ILE A 75 32.06 -12.49 63.98
N ARG A 76 33.28 -12.63 63.46
CA ARG A 76 33.59 -13.57 62.37
C ARG A 76 33.35 -15.02 62.79
N GLU A 77 33.79 -15.41 63.99
CA GLU A 77 33.55 -16.75 64.55
C GLU A 77 32.06 -17.02 64.78
N ILE A 78 31.33 -16.08 65.38
CA ILE A 78 29.89 -16.18 65.59
C ILE A 78 29.16 -16.28 64.24
N SER A 79 29.52 -15.44 63.27
CA SER A 79 28.94 -15.48 61.92
C SER A 79 29.22 -16.80 61.22
N LYS A 80 30.43 -17.36 61.37
CA LYS A 80 30.79 -18.68 60.86
C LYS A 80 29.95 -19.78 61.51
N ASN A 81 29.84 -19.77 62.84
CA ASN A 81 29.03 -20.74 63.59
C ASN A 81 27.53 -20.65 63.24
N ILE A 82 26.99 -19.43 63.05
CA ILE A 82 25.60 -19.22 62.61
C ILE A 82 25.40 -19.74 61.19
N ARG A 83 26.35 -19.50 60.26
CA ARG A 83 26.29 -20.05 58.89
C ARG A 83 26.34 -21.57 58.91
N GLU A 84 27.24 -22.17 59.69
CA GLU A 84 27.35 -23.63 59.84
C GLU A 84 26.06 -24.23 60.40
N LYS A 85 25.48 -23.64 61.44
CA LYS A 85 24.18 -24.07 61.98
C LYS A 85 23.03 -23.89 60.98
N LYS A 86 22.98 -22.78 60.22
CA LYS A 86 21.99 -22.59 59.16
C LYS A 86 22.14 -23.62 58.04
N ILE A 87 23.36 -23.94 57.63
CA ILE A 87 23.63 -24.99 56.63
C ILE A 87 23.14 -26.35 57.16
N GLN A 88 23.42 -26.66 58.44
CA GLN A 88 22.91 -27.88 59.08
C GLN A 88 21.38 -27.91 59.13
N GLN A 89 20.74 -26.79 59.47
CA GLN A 89 19.28 -26.67 59.49
C GLN A 89 18.68 -26.88 58.10
N ILE A 90 19.21 -26.20 57.06
CA ILE A 90 18.76 -26.36 55.67
C ILE A 90 18.92 -27.81 55.21
N ARG A 91 20.05 -28.47 55.55
CA ARG A 91 20.27 -29.89 55.24
C ARG A 91 19.26 -30.79 55.95
N LEU A 92 18.96 -30.52 57.22
CA LEU A 92 18.00 -31.30 57.98
C LEU A 92 16.57 -31.11 57.45
N GLU A 93 16.18 -29.88 57.13
CA GLU A 93 14.89 -29.56 56.49
C GLU A 93 14.76 -30.24 55.11
N SER A 94 15.81 -30.19 54.28
CA SER A 94 15.83 -30.88 52.99
C SER A 94 15.75 -32.41 53.13
N SER A 95 16.39 -32.98 54.16
CA SER A 95 16.35 -34.42 54.44
C SER A 95 14.96 -34.86 54.93
N ILE A 96 14.32 -34.05 55.79
CA ILE A 96 12.94 -34.30 56.23
C ILE A 96 11.97 -34.21 55.05
N LYS A 97 12.13 -33.21 54.17
CA LYS A 97 11.34 -33.09 52.95
C LYS A 97 11.52 -34.33 52.07
N TYR A 98 12.76 -34.74 51.82
CA TYR A 98 13.09 -35.94 51.05
C TYR A 98 12.42 -37.20 51.63
N ILE A 99 12.48 -37.42 52.95
CA ILE A 99 11.83 -38.58 53.58
C ILE A 99 10.30 -38.53 53.45
N LYS A 100 9.70 -37.35 53.61
CA LYS A 100 8.25 -37.17 53.40
C LYS A 100 7.86 -37.47 51.95
N ASP A 101 8.62 -36.97 51.00
CA ASP A 101 8.38 -37.19 49.57
C ASP A 101 8.54 -38.67 49.19
N VAL A 102 9.53 -39.38 49.74
CA VAL A 102 9.69 -40.85 49.56
C VAL A 102 8.53 -41.63 50.17
N LYS A 103 8.01 -41.21 51.34
CA LYS A 103 6.84 -41.84 51.95
C LYS A 103 5.60 -41.65 51.08
N MET A 104 5.34 -40.43 50.61
CA MET A 104 4.23 -40.15 49.69
C MET A 104 4.38 -40.93 48.38
N LEU A 105 5.59 -40.99 47.82
CA LEU A 105 5.88 -41.76 46.61
C LEU A 105 5.52 -43.25 46.78
N LYS A 106 5.85 -43.84 47.94
CA LYS A 106 5.46 -45.22 48.24
C LYS A 106 3.94 -45.42 48.29
N GLU A 107 3.24 -44.53 48.97
CA GLU A 107 1.77 -44.57 49.08
C GLU A 107 1.11 -44.37 47.70
N TRP A 108 1.59 -43.43 46.90
CA TRP A 108 1.06 -43.16 45.56
C TRP A 108 1.34 -44.29 44.57
N ILE A 109 2.51 -44.92 44.59
CA ILE A 109 2.79 -46.10 43.75
C ILE A 109 1.88 -47.27 44.14
N GLN A 110 1.68 -47.53 45.44
CA GLN A 110 0.77 -48.60 45.87
C GLN A 110 -0.67 -48.31 45.44
N ASN A 111 -1.15 -47.07 45.63
CA ASN A 111 -2.49 -46.67 45.22
C ASN A 111 -2.68 -46.63 43.70
N LEU A 112 -1.62 -46.35 42.94
CA LEU A 112 -1.60 -46.39 41.48
C LEU A 112 -1.91 -47.80 40.96
N TYR A 113 -1.15 -48.80 41.40
CA TYR A 113 -1.36 -50.19 40.97
C TYR A 113 -2.73 -50.72 41.44
N TYR A 114 -3.16 -50.37 42.65
CA TYR A 114 -4.51 -50.69 43.12
C TYR A 114 -5.61 -50.08 42.23
N ALA A 115 -5.45 -48.82 41.79
CA ALA A 115 -6.39 -48.17 40.90
C ALA A 115 -6.39 -48.77 39.48
N ILE A 116 -5.24 -49.23 38.99
CA ILE A 116 -5.10 -49.96 37.71
C ILE A 116 -5.85 -51.30 37.79
N ASP A 117 -5.67 -52.06 38.88
CA ASP A 117 -6.35 -53.34 39.09
C ASP A 117 -7.88 -53.19 39.16
N GLN A 118 -8.37 -52.09 39.74
CA GLN A 118 -9.79 -51.74 39.78
C GLN A 118 -10.34 -51.15 38.48
N CYS A 119 -9.52 -51.06 37.42
CA CYS A 119 -9.87 -50.42 36.15
C CYS A 119 -10.34 -48.96 36.29
N ASN A 120 -9.88 -48.25 37.34
CA ASN A 120 -10.24 -46.86 37.59
C ASN A 120 -9.15 -45.91 37.07
N TRP A 121 -9.16 -45.73 35.74
CA TRP A 121 -8.12 -44.99 35.00
C TRP A 121 -7.98 -43.53 35.40
N ASP A 122 -9.09 -42.87 35.78
CA ASP A 122 -9.08 -41.45 36.17
C ASP A 122 -8.33 -41.23 37.48
N VAL A 123 -8.47 -42.16 38.44
CA VAL A 123 -7.78 -42.12 39.73
C VAL A 123 -6.32 -42.51 39.55
N ALA A 124 -6.04 -43.53 38.73
CA ALA A 124 -4.67 -43.92 38.40
C ALA A 124 -3.89 -42.75 37.77
N ALA A 125 -4.48 -42.05 36.80
CA ALA A 125 -3.84 -40.89 36.16
C ALA A 125 -3.55 -39.75 37.15
N LYS A 126 -4.44 -39.49 38.12
CA LYS A 126 -4.18 -38.48 39.18
C LYS A 126 -2.93 -38.83 39.99
N TYR A 127 -2.78 -40.08 40.41
CA TYR A 127 -1.58 -40.52 41.12
C TYR A 127 -0.33 -40.39 40.25
N VAL A 128 -0.39 -40.67 38.94
CA VAL A 128 0.75 -40.41 38.03
C VAL A 128 1.12 -38.92 38.00
N SER A 129 0.13 -38.02 37.94
CA SER A 129 0.37 -36.57 37.94
C SER A 129 0.98 -36.09 39.26
N GLU A 130 0.52 -36.60 40.39
CA GLU A 130 1.07 -36.28 41.72
C GLU A 130 2.52 -36.76 41.84
N ILE A 131 2.82 -37.97 41.36
CA ILE A 131 4.17 -38.52 41.34
C ILE A 131 5.11 -37.73 40.42
N ARG A 132 4.64 -37.26 39.26
CA ARG A 132 5.41 -36.37 38.37
C ARG A 132 5.71 -35.00 38.99
N GLY A 133 4.95 -34.58 40.00
CA GLY A 133 5.21 -33.35 40.74
C GLY A 133 6.41 -33.44 41.70
N ILE A 134 6.89 -34.65 42.01
CA ILE A 134 8.05 -34.87 42.88
C ILE A 134 9.35 -34.61 42.11
N GLU A 135 10.34 -34.01 42.79
CA GLU A 135 11.69 -33.81 42.24
C GLU A 135 12.29 -35.14 41.75
N ALA A 136 12.81 -35.16 40.51
CA ALA A 136 13.35 -36.36 39.86
C ALA A 136 14.48 -37.03 40.67
N GLN A 137 15.22 -36.26 41.46
CA GLN A 137 16.28 -36.75 42.34
C GLN A 137 15.77 -37.68 43.45
N VAL A 138 14.49 -37.54 43.85
CA VAL A 138 13.84 -38.39 44.85
C VAL A 138 13.40 -39.71 44.24
N ILE A 139 12.89 -39.67 43.01
CA ILE A 139 12.42 -40.86 42.27
C ILE A 139 13.61 -41.76 41.90
N GLU A 140 14.75 -41.15 41.52
CA GLU A 140 15.99 -41.85 41.14
C GLU A 140 16.93 -42.11 42.33
N GLY A 141 16.54 -41.69 43.54
CA GLY A 141 17.38 -41.80 44.72
C GLY A 141 17.59 -43.24 45.17
N LYS A 142 18.84 -43.59 45.54
CA LYS A 142 19.20 -44.94 46.05
C LYS A 142 18.36 -45.38 47.27
N PHE A 143 17.91 -44.43 48.09
CA PHE A 143 17.03 -44.69 49.23
C PHE A 143 15.60 -45.05 48.80
N ALA A 144 15.08 -44.42 47.74
CA ALA A 144 13.77 -44.77 47.18
C ALA A 144 13.80 -46.16 46.54
N ALA A 145 14.88 -46.49 45.81
CA ALA A 145 15.09 -47.81 45.21
C ALA A 145 15.14 -48.97 46.22
N THR A 146 15.44 -48.70 47.49
CA THR A 146 15.53 -49.73 48.55
C THR A 146 14.29 -49.81 49.44
N VAL A 147 13.59 -48.70 49.68
CA VAL A 147 12.48 -48.62 50.67
C VAL A 147 11.10 -48.84 50.05
N ILE A 148 10.95 -48.56 48.76
CA ILE A 148 9.68 -48.59 48.04
C ILE A 148 9.30 -49.97 47.50
N PRO A 149 10.24 -50.80 46.97
CA PRO A 149 9.90 -52.14 46.51
C PRO A 149 9.19 -52.94 47.61
N THR A 150 8.05 -53.51 47.27
CA THR A 150 7.19 -54.30 48.19
C THR A 150 7.01 -55.70 47.58
N GLU A 151 6.61 -56.71 48.35
CA GLU A 151 6.43 -58.09 47.83
C GLU A 151 5.56 -58.18 46.57
N ASN A 152 4.57 -57.28 46.42
CA ASN A 152 3.69 -57.20 45.26
C ASN A 152 4.24 -56.33 44.10
N ILE A 153 5.23 -55.47 44.34
CA ILE A 153 5.87 -54.58 43.35
C ILE A 153 7.39 -54.62 43.60
N PRO A 154 8.11 -55.61 43.04
CA PRO A 154 9.54 -55.82 43.32
C PRO A 154 10.46 -54.87 42.55
N MET A 155 9.89 -54.04 41.66
CA MET A 155 10.64 -53.16 40.76
C MET A 155 11.04 -51.86 41.45
N GLU A 156 12.12 -51.25 40.96
CA GLU A 156 12.52 -49.91 41.36
C GLU A 156 11.44 -48.88 41.00
N PRO A 157 11.29 -47.79 41.78
CA PRO A 157 10.22 -46.79 41.60
C PRO A 157 10.14 -46.23 40.19
N LYS A 158 11.30 -45.94 39.57
CA LYS A 158 11.37 -45.39 38.22
C LYS A 158 10.85 -46.39 37.17
N VAL A 159 11.21 -47.66 37.29
CA VAL A 159 10.80 -48.72 36.37
C VAL A 159 9.31 -49.01 36.56
N ALA A 160 8.87 -49.14 37.81
CA ALA A 160 7.45 -49.34 38.14
C ALA A 160 6.57 -48.20 37.59
N LEU A 161 7.03 -46.95 37.69
CA LEU A 161 6.31 -45.81 37.13
C LEU A 161 6.28 -45.81 35.60
N GLN A 162 7.38 -46.17 34.94
CA GLN A 162 7.43 -46.29 33.48
C GLN A 162 6.49 -47.39 33.00
N ASP A 163 6.55 -48.58 33.62
CA ASP A 163 5.68 -49.71 33.28
C ASP A 163 4.20 -49.37 33.50
N ALA A 164 3.85 -48.72 34.61
CA ALA A 164 2.48 -48.29 34.86
C ALA A 164 2.01 -47.20 33.88
N CYS A 165 2.89 -46.25 33.52
CA CYS A 165 2.58 -45.24 32.50
C CYS A 165 2.37 -45.85 31.13
N ASP A 166 3.21 -46.81 30.72
CA ASP A 166 3.09 -47.49 29.43
C ASP A 166 1.87 -48.41 29.40
N ALA A 167 1.56 -49.12 30.49
CA ALA A 167 0.34 -49.90 30.63
C ALA A 167 -0.91 -49.02 30.52
N LEU A 168 -0.99 -47.92 31.28
CA LEU A 168 -2.09 -46.95 31.21
C LEU A 168 -2.22 -46.35 29.82
N ASN A 169 -1.10 -46.06 29.16
CA ASN A 169 -1.08 -45.52 27.81
C ASN A 169 -1.64 -46.52 26.79
N THR A 170 -1.24 -47.80 26.82
CA THR A 170 -1.80 -48.82 25.92
C THR A 170 -3.31 -49.03 26.11
N ILE A 171 -3.79 -48.92 27.36
CA ILE A 171 -5.22 -49.02 27.67
C ILE A 171 -5.96 -47.78 27.17
N CYS A 172 -5.41 -46.58 27.38
CA CYS A 172 -5.99 -45.33 26.89
C CYS A 172 -6.06 -45.31 25.35
N LEU A 173 -5.01 -45.77 24.67
CA LEU A 173 -4.98 -45.90 23.20
C LEU A 173 -6.09 -46.84 22.71
N LYS A 174 -6.19 -48.05 23.27
CA LYS A 174 -7.25 -49.01 22.92
C LYS A 174 -8.65 -48.46 23.18
N GLY A 175 -8.86 -47.85 24.35
CA GLY A 175 -10.14 -47.25 24.73
C GLY A 175 -10.51 -46.06 23.82
N PHE A 176 -9.53 -45.25 23.42
CA PHE A 176 -9.73 -44.16 22.49
C PHE A 176 -10.12 -44.65 21.09
N HIS A 177 -9.43 -45.66 20.54
CA HIS A 177 -9.75 -46.21 19.23
C HIS A 177 -11.15 -46.84 19.20
N GLN A 178 -11.53 -47.60 20.24
CA GLN A 178 -12.88 -48.16 20.36
C GLN A 178 -13.96 -47.07 20.44
N ALA A 179 -13.72 -46.00 21.21
CA ALA A 179 -14.62 -44.86 21.27
C ALA A 179 -14.73 -44.11 19.93
N ALA A 180 -13.62 -44.03 19.18
CA ALA A 180 -13.58 -43.42 17.85
C ALA A 180 -14.36 -44.22 16.79
N GLU A 181 -14.31 -45.55 16.83
CA GLU A 181 -15.09 -46.43 15.95
C GLU A 181 -16.60 -46.29 16.19
N ILE A 182 -17.01 -46.22 17.45
CA ILE A 182 -18.42 -46.08 17.86
C ILE A 182 -18.90 -44.62 17.74
N LYS A 183 -17.99 -43.67 17.50
CA LYS A 183 -18.24 -42.21 17.48
C LYS A 183 -18.81 -41.66 18.79
N ASP A 184 -18.39 -42.21 19.93
CA ASP A 184 -18.76 -41.69 21.25
C ASP A 184 -17.85 -40.52 21.64
N GLU A 185 -18.33 -39.29 21.41
CA GLU A 185 -17.62 -38.05 21.73
C GLU A 185 -17.28 -37.91 23.23
N LYS A 186 -18.12 -38.44 24.13
CA LYS A 186 -17.93 -38.30 25.59
C LYS A 186 -16.81 -39.23 26.06
N ALA A 187 -16.85 -40.49 25.63
CA ALA A 187 -15.79 -41.45 25.94
C ALA A 187 -14.46 -41.04 25.32
N MET A 188 -14.47 -40.54 24.08
CA MET A 188 -13.27 -40.03 23.40
C MET A 188 -12.65 -38.86 24.17
N THR A 189 -13.45 -37.88 24.58
CA THR A 189 -12.97 -36.72 25.36
C THR A 189 -12.40 -37.16 26.71
N ARG A 190 -13.01 -38.17 27.35
CA ARG A 190 -12.51 -38.75 28.61
C ARG A 190 -11.11 -39.33 28.44
N PHE A 191 -10.90 -40.21 27.47
CA PHE A 191 -9.57 -40.80 27.22
C PHE A 191 -8.56 -39.74 26.74
N PHE A 192 -9.00 -38.80 25.91
CA PHE A 192 -8.14 -37.71 25.44
C PHE A 192 -7.61 -36.84 26.59
N ARG A 193 -8.43 -36.57 27.62
CA ARG A 193 -8.00 -35.84 28.82
C ARG A 193 -6.95 -36.59 29.65
N LEU A 194 -6.87 -37.92 29.56
CA LEU A 194 -5.94 -38.70 30.38
C LEU A 194 -4.49 -38.64 29.87
N PHE A 195 -4.26 -38.48 28.57
CA PHE A 195 -2.91 -38.45 28.00
C PHE A 195 -2.00 -37.33 28.54
N PRO A 196 -2.45 -36.07 28.71
CA PRO A 196 -1.66 -35.02 29.37
C PRO A 196 -1.32 -35.35 30.81
N ILE A 197 -2.26 -35.97 31.54
CA ILE A 197 -2.13 -36.27 32.97
C ILE A 197 -1.10 -37.39 33.19
N ILE A 198 -1.10 -38.40 32.31
CA ILE A 198 -0.06 -39.45 32.26
C ILE A 198 1.27 -38.89 31.69
N GLY A 199 1.19 -37.72 31.07
CA GLY A 199 2.28 -36.98 30.43
C GLY A 199 2.86 -37.67 29.21
N LYS A 200 1.96 -38.34 28.47
CA LYS A 200 2.12 -38.85 27.10
C LYS A 200 1.31 -37.95 26.15
N SER A 201 1.42 -36.62 26.31
CA SER A 201 0.60 -35.64 25.57
C SER A 201 0.78 -35.77 24.05
N LYS A 202 2.02 -35.95 23.58
CA LYS A 202 2.34 -36.11 22.15
C LYS A 202 1.64 -37.29 21.49
N GLU A 203 1.58 -38.44 22.17
CA GLU A 203 0.93 -39.63 21.64
C GLU A 203 -0.59 -39.43 21.56
N GLY A 204 -1.20 -38.85 22.60
CA GLY A 204 -2.63 -38.49 22.58
C GLY A 204 -2.97 -37.50 21.46
N LEU A 205 -2.13 -36.49 21.23
CA LEU A 205 -2.31 -35.52 20.13
C LEU A 205 -2.17 -36.18 18.76
N ASN A 206 -1.23 -37.11 18.58
CA ASN A 206 -1.06 -37.83 17.34
C ASN A 206 -2.32 -38.64 17.01
N VAL A 207 -2.83 -39.44 17.95
CA VAL A 207 -4.03 -40.26 17.74
C VAL A 207 -5.27 -39.41 17.50
N TYR A 208 -5.40 -38.29 18.22
CA TYR A 208 -6.50 -37.36 18.00
C TYR A 208 -6.41 -36.65 16.64
N SER A 209 -5.20 -36.27 16.22
CA SER A 209 -4.96 -35.68 14.91
C SER A 209 -5.22 -36.68 13.78
N GLU A 210 -4.92 -37.97 13.99
CA GLU A 210 -5.21 -39.05 13.06
C GLU A 210 -6.72 -39.30 12.95
N PHE A 211 -7.44 -39.27 14.07
CA PHE A 211 -8.90 -39.34 14.09
C PHE A 211 -9.53 -38.20 13.27
N ILE A 212 -9.10 -36.96 13.49
CA ILE A 212 -9.58 -35.81 12.72
C ILE A 212 -9.20 -35.94 11.25
N SER A 213 -7.96 -36.38 10.97
CA SER A 213 -7.49 -36.63 9.61
C SER A 213 -8.38 -37.63 8.88
N ASN A 214 -8.79 -38.72 9.54
CA ASN A 214 -9.71 -39.70 8.99
C ASN A 214 -11.10 -39.11 8.73
N MET A 215 -11.58 -38.21 9.59
CA MET A 215 -12.84 -37.48 9.34
C MET A 215 -12.75 -36.59 8.09
N VAL A 216 -11.62 -35.94 7.85
CA VAL A 216 -11.40 -35.12 6.63
C VAL A 216 -11.36 -35.99 5.38
N ILE A 217 -10.67 -37.15 5.42
CA ILE A 217 -10.65 -38.12 4.31
C ILE A 217 -12.06 -38.62 4.00
N GLN A 218 -12.81 -39.04 5.02
CA GLN A 218 -14.19 -39.52 4.84
C GLN A 218 -15.09 -38.45 4.25
N ASN A 219 -14.92 -37.18 4.65
CA ASN A 219 -15.69 -36.09 4.07
C ASN A 219 -15.37 -35.86 2.60
N LYS A 220 -14.09 -35.91 2.20
CA LYS A 220 -13.69 -35.85 0.79
C LYS A 220 -14.41 -36.93 -0.02
N HIS A 221 -14.38 -38.20 0.43
CA HIS A 221 -15.05 -39.30 -0.28
C HIS A 221 -16.56 -39.10 -0.38
N LYS A 222 -17.21 -38.59 0.67
CA LYS A 222 -18.63 -38.25 0.65
C LYS A 222 -18.94 -37.16 -0.35
N LEU A 223 -18.15 -36.09 -0.40
CA LEU A 223 -18.35 -34.98 -1.34
C LEU A 223 -18.09 -35.42 -2.79
N MET A 224 -17.04 -36.19 -3.04
CA MET A 224 -16.73 -36.71 -4.38
C MET A 224 -17.78 -37.73 -4.88
N SER A 225 -18.34 -38.56 -3.99
CA SER A 225 -19.44 -39.48 -4.34
C SER A 225 -20.78 -38.78 -4.52
N ALA A 226 -21.12 -37.82 -3.65
CA ALA A 226 -22.35 -37.03 -3.77
C ALA A 226 -22.40 -36.20 -5.06
N MET A 227 -21.22 -35.76 -5.53
CA MET A 227 -21.06 -35.08 -6.81
C MET A 227 -20.84 -36.05 -7.98
N GLY A 228 -21.02 -37.36 -7.83
CA GLY A 228 -20.93 -38.30 -8.97
C GLY A 228 -19.58 -38.34 -9.70
N ILE A 229 -18.50 -37.80 -9.12
CA ILE A 229 -17.14 -37.86 -9.70
C ILE A 229 -16.63 -39.31 -9.71
N LEU A 230 -17.15 -40.13 -8.79
CA LEU A 230 -16.87 -41.57 -8.70
C LEU A 230 -17.82 -42.44 -9.55
N ASP A 231 -18.87 -41.87 -10.13
CA ASP A 231 -19.87 -42.61 -10.93
C ASP A 231 -19.66 -42.38 -12.44
N GLU A 232 -19.51 -43.47 -13.20
CA GLU A 232 -19.20 -43.46 -14.65
C GLU A 232 -20.29 -42.87 -15.58
N LYS A 233 -21.37 -42.26 -15.06
CA LYS A 233 -22.55 -41.92 -15.90
C LYS A 233 -22.82 -40.42 -16.10
N SER A 234 -22.94 -40.10 -17.39
CA SER A 234 -23.37 -38.86 -18.05
C SER A 234 -22.38 -37.69 -18.04
N ILE A 235 -22.07 -37.20 -19.25
CA ILE A 235 -21.09 -36.15 -19.56
C ILE A 235 -21.74 -34.75 -19.47
N ASP A 236 -23.06 -34.67 -19.59
CA ASP A 236 -23.80 -33.41 -19.68
C ASP A 236 -24.06 -32.74 -18.31
N THR A 237 -24.03 -33.51 -17.22
CA THR A 237 -24.06 -32.99 -15.84
C THR A 237 -22.69 -32.51 -15.34
N LYS A 238 -21.58 -32.95 -15.97
CA LYS A 238 -20.18 -32.61 -15.59
C LYS A 238 -19.79 -31.15 -15.83
N ILE A 239 -20.53 -30.45 -16.67
CA ILE A 239 -20.33 -29.02 -17.01
C ILE A 239 -20.94 -28.12 -15.92
N SER A 240 -21.89 -28.62 -15.13
CA SER A 240 -22.49 -27.90 -14.00
C SER A 240 -21.80 -28.18 -12.66
N MET A 241 -20.83 -29.09 -12.64
CA MET A 241 -20.08 -29.45 -11.43
C MET A 241 -18.91 -28.50 -11.22
N SER A 242 -19.06 -27.60 -10.26
CA SER A 242 -18.00 -26.67 -9.90
C SER A 242 -17.08 -27.30 -8.86
N TYR A 243 -15.84 -27.60 -9.26
CA TYR A 243 -14.79 -28.00 -8.32
C TYR A 243 -14.54 -26.95 -7.24
N ALA A 244 -14.88 -25.69 -7.53
CA ALA A 244 -14.84 -24.60 -6.57
C ALA A 244 -15.82 -24.82 -5.39
N LEU A 245 -17.01 -25.37 -5.63
CA LEU A 245 -17.99 -25.69 -4.57
C LEU A 245 -17.50 -26.84 -3.68
N ILE A 246 -16.93 -27.89 -4.29
CA ILE A 246 -16.36 -29.01 -3.54
C ILE A 246 -15.24 -28.52 -2.61
N MET A 247 -14.39 -27.62 -3.11
CA MET A 247 -13.34 -26.99 -2.31
C MET A 247 -13.92 -26.11 -1.19
N GLN A 248 -14.97 -25.34 -1.47
CA GLN A 248 -15.67 -24.55 -0.46
C GLN A 248 -16.21 -25.45 0.68
N ASP A 249 -16.95 -26.50 0.33
CA ASP A 249 -17.56 -27.43 1.31
C ASP A 249 -16.48 -28.15 2.14
N MET A 250 -15.34 -28.50 1.52
CA MET A 250 -14.18 -29.06 2.24
C MET A 250 -13.60 -28.07 3.26
N PHE A 251 -13.40 -26.81 2.86
CA PHE A 251 -12.86 -25.79 3.78
C PHE A 251 -13.85 -25.46 4.91
N GLU A 252 -15.14 -25.39 4.61
CA GLU A 252 -16.17 -25.15 5.62
C GLU A 252 -16.26 -26.30 6.61
N TYR A 253 -16.20 -27.55 6.13
CA TYR A 253 -16.15 -28.72 7.00
C TYR A 253 -14.92 -28.71 7.92
N VAL A 254 -13.74 -28.41 7.39
CA VAL A 254 -12.51 -28.31 8.19
C VAL A 254 -12.60 -27.16 9.20
N ALA A 255 -13.15 -26.00 8.82
CA ALA A 255 -13.37 -24.89 9.73
C ALA A 255 -14.33 -25.27 10.87
N ASN A 256 -15.41 -26.00 10.57
CA ASN A 256 -16.37 -26.49 11.57
C ASN A 256 -15.73 -27.51 12.53
N ILE A 257 -14.95 -28.46 12.02
CA ILE A 257 -14.14 -29.38 12.84
C ILE A 257 -13.21 -28.60 13.77
N MET A 258 -12.47 -27.63 13.21
CA MET A 258 -11.54 -26.82 14.00
C MET A 258 -12.28 -26.06 15.11
N ASN A 259 -13.41 -25.41 14.80
CA ASN A 259 -14.19 -24.67 15.79
C ASN A 259 -14.78 -25.57 16.90
N HIS A 260 -15.11 -26.83 16.61
CA HIS A 260 -15.65 -27.77 17.60
C HIS A 260 -14.55 -28.42 18.46
N HIS A 261 -13.45 -28.85 17.85
CA HIS A 261 -12.41 -29.65 18.51
C HIS A 261 -11.27 -28.81 19.12
N LEU A 262 -10.98 -27.61 18.63
CA LEU A 262 -9.95 -26.73 19.23
C LEU A 262 -10.28 -26.31 20.68
N PRO A 263 -11.52 -25.94 21.05
CA PRO A 263 -11.87 -25.62 22.42
C PRO A 263 -11.64 -26.78 23.40
N VAL A 264 -11.81 -28.03 22.95
CA VAL A 264 -11.56 -29.23 23.75
C VAL A 264 -10.07 -29.36 24.08
N ILE A 265 -9.21 -29.14 23.08
CA ILE A 265 -7.75 -29.18 23.26
C ILE A 265 -7.29 -28.04 24.17
N LYS A 266 -7.79 -26.81 23.95
CA LYS A 266 -7.45 -25.63 24.76
C LYS A 266 -7.74 -25.81 26.27
N LYS A 267 -8.69 -26.69 26.65
CA LYS A 267 -9.03 -26.96 28.06
C LYS A 267 -8.05 -27.89 28.78
N HIS A 268 -7.34 -28.74 28.05
CA HIS A 268 -6.56 -29.85 28.64
C HIS A 268 -5.09 -29.89 28.21
N TYR A 269 -4.72 -29.16 27.17
CA TYR A 269 -3.38 -29.14 26.58
C TYR A 269 -2.81 -27.72 26.50
N ASN A 270 -1.50 -27.63 26.24
CA ASN A 270 -0.80 -26.35 26.16
C ASN A 270 -1.08 -25.62 24.82
N CYS A 271 -0.75 -24.33 24.77
CA CYS A 271 -0.90 -23.54 23.54
C CYS A 271 -0.05 -24.10 22.37
N GLU A 272 1.14 -24.62 22.65
CA GLU A 272 2.01 -25.24 21.62
C GLU A 272 1.39 -26.53 21.05
N ASP A 273 0.73 -27.31 21.88
CA ASP A 273 0.01 -28.53 21.48
C ASP A 273 -1.18 -28.21 20.57
N THR A 274 -1.87 -27.08 20.81
CA THR A 274 -2.96 -26.64 19.92
C THR A 274 -2.46 -26.21 18.55
N LEU A 275 -1.28 -25.59 18.46
CA LEU A 275 -0.66 -25.24 17.18
C LEU A 275 -0.25 -26.48 16.39
N PHE A 276 0.30 -27.49 17.07
CA PHE A 276 0.64 -28.77 16.45
C PHE A 276 -0.58 -29.45 15.80
N VAL A 277 -1.73 -29.45 16.48
CA VAL A 277 -2.96 -30.03 15.91
C VAL A 277 -3.49 -29.21 14.73
N ILE A 278 -3.44 -27.87 14.81
CA ILE A 278 -3.81 -27.00 13.69
C ILE A 278 -2.95 -27.31 12.46
N GLU A 279 -1.63 -27.46 12.65
CA GLU A 279 -0.69 -27.78 11.57
C GLU A 279 -0.99 -29.14 10.95
N LYS A 280 -1.26 -30.17 11.76
CA LYS A 280 -1.63 -31.51 11.28
C LYS A 280 -2.96 -31.55 10.53
N ILE A 281 -3.98 -30.87 11.03
CA ILE A 281 -5.28 -30.76 10.35
C ILE A 281 -5.10 -30.04 9.01
N HIS A 282 -4.30 -28.97 9.00
CA HIS A 282 -4.02 -28.22 7.79
C HIS A 282 -3.27 -29.07 6.76
N GLU A 283 -2.19 -29.75 7.16
CA GLU A 283 -1.42 -30.67 6.32
C GLU A 283 -2.34 -31.72 5.66
N LYS A 284 -3.27 -32.30 6.43
CA LYS A 284 -4.19 -33.30 5.87
C LYS A 284 -5.23 -32.69 4.94
N CYS A 285 -5.76 -31.51 5.27
CA CYS A 285 -6.64 -30.75 4.37
C CYS A 285 -5.94 -30.46 3.05
N ILE A 286 -4.68 -30.04 3.09
CA ILE A 286 -3.83 -29.77 1.93
C ILE A 286 -3.73 -31.01 1.04
N GLU A 287 -3.39 -32.16 1.62
CA GLU A 287 -3.23 -33.42 0.89
C GLU A 287 -4.52 -33.79 0.16
N GLN A 288 -5.68 -33.68 0.83
CA GLN A 288 -6.98 -33.99 0.22
C GLN A 288 -7.38 -32.99 -0.86
N CYS A 289 -7.14 -31.70 -0.64
CA CYS A 289 -7.36 -30.66 -1.65
C CYS A 289 -6.47 -30.84 -2.88
N SER A 290 -5.23 -31.34 -2.71
CA SER A 290 -4.33 -31.61 -3.85
C SER A 290 -4.95 -32.64 -4.79
N ILE A 291 -5.49 -33.73 -4.24
CA ILE A 291 -6.13 -34.78 -5.04
C ILE A 291 -7.33 -34.21 -5.84
N ILE A 292 -8.15 -33.36 -5.20
CA ILE A 292 -9.28 -32.71 -5.88
C ILE A 292 -8.79 -31.81 -7.03
N ILE A 293 -7.73 -31.03 -6.80
CA ILE A 293 -7.14 -30.16 -7.81
C ILE A 293 -6.52 -30.97 -8.96
N ASP A 294 -5.88 -32.11 -8.67
CA ASP A 294 -5.30 -32.98 -9.69
C ASP A 294 -6.42 -33.65 -10.53
N SER A 295 -7.55 -34.06 -9.93
CA SER A 295 -8.73 -34.51 -10.70
C SER A 295 -9.31 -33.40 -11.57
N PHE A 296 -9.44 -32.18 -11.04
CA PHE A 296 -9.84 -31.01 -11.81
C PHE A 296 -8.89 -30.74 -12.99
N TRP A 297 -7.59 -30.89 -12.77
CA TRP A 297 -6.53 -30.68 -13.75
C TRP A 297 -6.69 -31.58 -14.97
N GLU A 298 -6.92 -32.87 -14.71
CA GLU A 298 -7.12 -33.90 -15.73
C GLU A 298 -8.46 -33.71 -16.47
N GLU A 299 -9.57 -33.57 -15.73
CA GLU A 299 -10.91 -33.47 -16.34
C GLU A 299 -11.08 -32.22 -17.21
N ARG A 300 -10.53 -31.06 -16.77
CA ARG A 300 -10.64 -29.80 -17.53
C ARG A 300 -9.58 -29.68 -18.64
N GLN A 301 -8.70 -30.67 -18.78
CA GLN A 301 -7.61 -30.71 -19.77
C GLN A 301 -6.79 -29.41 -19.77
N VAL A 302 -6.41 -28.93 -18.59
CA VAL A 302 -5.76 -27.62 -18.41
C VAL A 302 -4.45 -27.55 -19.21
N GLU A 303 -3.67 -28.64 -19.26
CA GLU A 303 -2.42 -28.70 -20.02
C GLU A 303 -2.60 -28.50 -21.53
N LYS A 304 -3.66 -29.08 -22.12
CA LYS A 304 -3.95 -28.89 -23.55
C LYS A 304 -4.36 -27.45 -23.86
N LYS A 305 -5.10 -26.80 -22.95
CA LYS A 305 -5.45 -25.39 -23.08
C LYS A 305 -4.22 -24.50 -22.93
N LEU A 306 -3.30 -24.83 -22.03
CA LEU A 306 -2.04 -24.11 -21.84
C LEU A 306 -1.12 -24.22 -23.06
N SER A 307 -0.97 -25.41 -23.65
CA SER A 307 -0.16 -25.57 -24.85
C SER A 307 -0.73 -24.78 -26.02
N PHE A 308 -2.05 -24.75 -26.18
CA PHE A 308 -2.71 -23.90 -27.17
C PHE A 308 -2.42 -22.41 -26.96
N ILE A 309 -2.54 -21.92 -25.72
CA ILE A 309 -2.23 -20.52 -25.37
C ILE A 309 -0.79 -20.15 -25.74
N GLN A 310 0.15 -21.07 -25.54
CA GLN A 310 1.56 -20.86 -25.87
C GLN A 310 1.83 -20.88 -27.39
N MET A 311 1.10 -21.71 -28.14
CA MET A 311 1.26 -21.84 -29.59
C MET A 311 0.52 -20.75 -30.38
N TYR A 312 -0.38 -20.00 -29.74
CA TYR A 312 -1.15 -18.95 -30.40
C TYR A 312 -0.26 -17.76 -30.79
N SER A 313 -0.19 -17.47 -32.08
CA SER A 313 0.77 -16.52 -32.66
C SER A 313 0.33 -15.05 -32.66
N PHE A 314 -0.95 -14.74 -32.39
CA PHE A 314 -1.51 -13.38 -32.50
C PHE A 314 -1.23 -12.71 -33.86
N GLU A 315 -1.55 -13.42 -34.95
CA GLU A 315 -1.19 -13.02 -36.32
C GLU A 315 -1.77 -11.65 -36.71
N PHE A 316 -2.98 -11.30 -36.27
CA PHE A 316 -3.58 -10.01 -36.59
C PHE A 316 -2.85 -8.87 -35.88
N LEU A 317 -2.50 -9.04 -34.60
CA LEU A 317 -1.69 -8.04 -33.89
C LEU A 317 -0.35 -7.84 -34.63
N ILE A 318 0.35 -8.92 -34.98
CA ILE A 318 1.64 -8.83 -35.70
C ILE A 318 1.51 -8.12 -37.05
N LYS A 319 0.47 -8.45 -37.84
CA LYS A 319 0.21 -7.79 -39.14
C LYS A 319 -0.13 -6.31 -38.97
N SER A 320 -0.88 -5.97 -37.92
CA SER A 320 -1.26 -4.59 -37.63
C SER A 320 -0.04 -3.72 -37.32
N PHE A 321 1.02 -4.25 -36.71
CA PHE A 321 2.26 -3.53 -36.41
C PHE A 321 3.35 -3.62 -37.50
N SER A 322 3.20 -4.47 -38.51
CA SER A 322 4.21 -4.62 -39.59
C SER A 322 3.82 -3.92 -40.90
N SER A 323 2.54 -3.87 -41.24
CA SER A 323 2.07 -3.27 -42.50
C SER A 323 2.00 -1.73 -42.45
N THR A 324 2.64 -1.04 -43.40
CA THR A 324 2.49 0.42 -43.62
C THR A 324 1.22 0.77 -44.41
N LEU A 325 0.55 -0.26 -44.95
CA LEU A 325 -0.73 -0.18 -45.63
C LEU A 325 -1.74 -0.99 -44.82
N PHE A 326 -2.60 -0.34 -44.04
CA PHE A 326 -3.81 -0.96 -43.52
C PHE A 326 -4.70 -1.31 -44.72
N GLN A 327 -4.55 -2.50 -45.28
CA GLN A 327 -5.60 -3.13 -46.05
C GLN A 327 -6.53 -3.81 -45.04
N GLU A 328 -7.82 -3.51 -45.10
CA GLU A 328 -8.82 -4.29 -44.38
C GLU A 328 -8.61 -5.77 -44.71
N PRO A 329 -8.48 -6.65 -43.71
CA PRO A 329 -8.24 -8.05 -43.99
C PRO A 329 -9.48 -8.62 -44.69
N ASN A 330 -9.30 -9.19 -45.89
CA ASN A 330 -10.33 -10.00 -46.53
C ASN A 330 -10.78 -11.08 -45.53
N SER A 331 -12.01 -10.96 -45.07
CA SER A 331 -12.66 -11.80 -44.04
C SER A 331 -12.85 -13.26 -44.46
N SER A 332 -12.48 -13.62 -45.69
CA SER A 332 -12.75 -14.91 -46.31
C SER A 332 -11.66 -15.98 -46.11
N LEU A 333 -10.47 -15.65 -45.62
CA LEU A 333 -9.34 -16.61 -45.51
C LEU A 333 -8.92 -17.01 -44.08
N LEU A 334 -9.50 -16.41 -43.02
CA LEU A 334 -9.08 -16.63 -41.63
C LEU A 334 -10.07 -17.47 -40.79
N SER A 335 -11.14 -17.98 -41.41
CA SER A 335 -12.24 -18.68 -40.72
C SER A 335 -12.06 -20.20 -40.62
N GLN A 336 -10.99 -20.79 -41.18
CA GLN A 336 -10.88 -22.26 -41.29
C GLN A 336 -9.90 -22.96 -40.34
N GLU A 337 -8.97 -22.27 -39.66
CA GLU A 337 -7.99 -22.95 -38.78
C GLU A 337 -8.23 -22.80 -37.26
N ASN A 338 -9.13 -21.92 -36.82
CA ASN A 338 -9.30 -21.59 -35.39
C ASN A 338 -10.42 -22.39 -34.67
N LYS A 339 -10.66 -23.66 -35.03
CA LYS A 339 -11.63 -24.53 -34.35
C LYS A 339 -11.08 -25.28 -33.12
N ALA A 340 -9.83 -25.09 -32.72
CA ALA A 340 -9.20 -26.00 -31.76
C ALA A 340 -9.57 -25.80 -30.28
N ILE A 341 -9.85 -24.59 -29.79
CA ILE A 341 -10.29 -24.35 -28.39
C ILE A 341 -11.22 -23.14 -28.34
N ASP A 342 -12.47 -23.34 -27.89
CA ASP A 342 -13.42 -22.24 -27.67
C ASP A 342 -12.93 -21.34 -26.54
N ILE A 343 -12.69 -20.05 -26.81
CA ILE A 343 -12.23 -19.06 -25.82
C ILE A 343 -13.23 -18.95 -24.65
N LYS A 344 -14.50 -19.24 -24.88
CA LYS A 344 -15.50 -19.34 -23.82
C LYS A 344 -15.13 -20.41 -22.78
N ASN A 345 -14.53 -21.52 -23.21
CA ASN A 345 -14.05 -22.58 -22.32
C ASN A 345 -12.78 -22.18 -21.54
N ILE A 346 -12.03 -21.18 -22.02
CA ILE A 346 -10.93 -20.57 -21.26
C ILE A 346 -11.53 -19.63 -20.22
N ASP A 347 -12.46 -18.76 -20.62
CA ASP A 347 -13.14 -17.82 -19.72
C ASP A 347 -13.85 -18.53 -18.56
N LEU A 348 -14.63 -19.58 -18.84
CA LEU A 348 -15.29 -20.40 -17.81
C LEU A 348 -14.29 -21.08 -16.86
N LEU A 349 -13.17 -21.55 -17.40
CA LEU A 349 -12.13 -22.19 -16.60
C LEU A 349 -11.42 -21.18 -15.71
N VAL A 350 -11.14 -19.97 -16.22
CA VAL A 350 -10.53 -18.90 -15.42
C VAL A 350 -11.49 -18.43 -14.33
N GLU A 351 -12.80 -18.39 -14.60
CA GLU A 351 -13.83 -18.16 -13.59
C GLU A 351 -13.80 -19.22 -12.49
N GLU A 352 -13.78 -20.50 -12.85
CA GLU A 352 -13.72 -21.63 -11.90
C GLU A 352 -12.43 -21.59 -11.06
N ILE A 353 -11.27 -21.33 -11.68
CA ILE A 353 -10.00 -21.15 -10.96
C ILE A 353 -10.08 -19.93 -10.02
N SER A 354 -10.63 -18.81 -10.46
CA SER A 354 -10.75 -17.62 -9.60
C SER A 354 -11.56 -17.89 -8.34
N SER A 355 -12.60 -18.72 -8.46
CA SER A 355 -13.44 -19.14 -7.34
C SER A 355 -12.70 -20.09 -6.39
N ILE A 356 -11.97 -21.08 -6.92
CA ILE A 356 -11.08 -21.94 -6.12
C ILE A 356 -10.05 -21.09 -5.36
N LEU A 357 -9.45 -20.10 -6.04
CA LEU A 357 -8.45 -19.22 -5.44
C LEU A 357 -9.03 -18.38 -4.31
N ASN A 358 -10.25 -17.85 -4.50
CA ASN A 358 -11.01 -17.12 -3.50
C ASN A 358 -11.26 -17.98 -2.25
N HIS A 359 -11.81 -19.18 -2.42
CA HIS A 359 -12.12 -20.07 -1.29
C HIS A 359 -10.87 -20.45 -0.50
N TRP A 360 -9.75 -20.73 -1.19
CA TRP A 360 -8.47 -20.94 -0.52
C TRP A 360 -8.01 -19.70 0.26
N SER A 361 -8.12 -18.50 -0.31
CA SER A 361 -7.70 -17.26 0.37
C SER A 361 -8.49 -17.04 1.68
N LEU A 362 -9.80 -17.33 1.67
CA LEU A 362 -10.68 -17.24 2.84
C LEU A 362 -10.30 -18.27 3.91
N TYR A 363 -10.03 -19.51 3.51
CA TYR A 363 -9.58 -20.57 4.42
C TYR A 363 -8.19 -20.29 5.02
N HIS A 364 -7.24 -19.89 4.19
CA HIS A 364 -5.89 -19.52 4.63
C HIS A 364 -5.93 -18.36 5.63
N ARG A 365 -6.81 -17.37 5.40
CA ARG A 365 -7.08 -16.27 6.34
C ARG A 365 -7.68 -16.77 7.66
N PHE A 366 -8.66 -17.67 7.60
CA PHE A 366 -9.25 -18.29 8.80
C PHE A 366 -8.18 -18.98 9.65
N ILE A 367 -7.30 -19.79 9.05
CA ILE A 367 -6.22 -20.47 9.78
C ILE A 367 -5.19 -19.49 10.32
N SER A 368 -4.80 -18.49 9.53
CA SER A 368 -3.86 -17.46 9.95
C SER A 368 -4.36 -16.75 11.21
N VAL A 369 -5.64 -16.38 11.26
CA VAL A 369 -6.27 -15.80 12.47
C VAL A 369 -6.21 -16.77 13.64
N LYS A 370 -6.55 -18.06 13.43
CA LYS A 370 -6.50 -19.08 14.49
C LYS A 370 -5.09 -19.33 15.03
N CYS A 371 -4.06 -19.25 14.19
CA CYS A 371 -2.67 -19.32 14.62
C CYS A 371 -2.25 -18.08 15.41
N MET A 372 -2.72 -16.89 15.04
CA MET A 372 -2.42 -15.63 15.74
C MET A 372 -3.10 -15.54 17.11
N GLU A 373 -4.37 -15.97 17.24
CA GLU A 373 -5.10 -16.06 18.51
C GLU A 373 -4.30 -16.83 19.59
N GLN A 374 -3.54 -17.84 19.18
CA GLN A 374 -2.75 -18.68 20.10
C GLN A 374 -1.44 -18.00 20.55
N LYS A 375 -0.90 -17.07 19.74
CA LYS A 375 0.33 -16.35 20.05
C LYS A 375 0.11 -15.13 20.96
N GLN A 376 -1.07 -14.50 20.89
CA GLN A 376 -1.41 -13.34 21.74
C GLN A 376 -1.44 -13.66 23.23
N ASN A 377 -1.69 -14.92 23.62
CA ASN A 377 -1.67 -15.33 25.04
C ASN A 377 -0.26 -15.40 25.66
N LYS A 378 0.82 -15.14 24.91
CA LYS A 378 2.21 -15.17 25.42
C LYS A 378 3.03 -13.89 25.16
N LEU A 379 2.51 -12.82 24.53
CA LEU A 379 3.35 -11.69 24.09
C LEU A 379 2.70 -10.30 24.33
N GLU A 380 2.94 -9.73 25.52
CA GLU A 380 2.98 -8.26 25.70
C GLU A 380 4.36 -7.66 25.40
N GLU A 381 5.38 -8.48 25.09
CA GLU A 381 6.69 -7.97 24.73
C GLU A 381 7.19 -8.59 23.42
N ILE A 382 7.72 -7.72 22.57
CA ILE A 382 8.42 -7.95 21.30
C ILE A 382 7.52 -8.05 20.06
N ALA A 383 7.48 -6.93 19.34
CA ALA A 383 7.17 -6.83 17.93
C ALA A 383 8.15 -7.70 17.11
N ILE A 384 7.81 -8.97 16.92
CA ILE A 384 8.48 -9.85 15.97
C ILE A 384 7.55 -10.02 14.79
N LYS A 385 8.03 -9.63 13.60
CA LYS A 385 7.43 -9.96 12.30
C LYS A 385 7.03 -11.45 12.27
N PRO A 386 5.96 -11.83 11.54
CA PRO A 386 5.53 -13.21 11.42
C PRO A 386 6.48 -13.99 10.48
N ASP A 387 7.73 -14.17 10.87
CA ASP A 387 8.68 -15.05 10.21
C ASP A 387 8.60 -16.45 10.86
N SER A 388 8.76 -17.59 10.19
CA SER A 388 8.85 -17.89 8.75
C SER A 388 8.64 -19.39 8.50
N MET A 389 8.20 -20.17 9.50
CA MET A 389 8.06 -21.63 9.41
C MET A 389 6.59 -22.07 9.31
N ILE A 390 5.71 -21.50 10.14
CA ILE A 390 4.26 -21.78 10.11
C ILE A 390 3.62 -21.25 8.82
N LEU A 391 4.03 -20.06 8.33
CA LEU A 391 3.55 -19.53 7.06
C LEU A 391 4.10 -20.28 5.83
N ALA A 392 5.22 -20.99 5.97
CA ALA A 392 5.78 -21.83 4.92
C ALA A 392 5.05 -23.18 4.83
N THR A 393 4.67 -23.77 5.97
CA THR A 393 3.85 -25.00 6.03
C THR A 393 2.39 -24.75 5.61
N LEU A 394 1.93 -23.49 5.64
CA LEU A 394 0.61 -23.10 5.15
C LEU A 394 0.49 -22.95 3.62
N LYS A 395 1.57 -23.19 2.84
CA LYS A 395 1.55 -23.02 1.38
C LYS A 395 1.26 -24.34 0.68
N MET A 396 0.22 -24.37 -0.14
CA MET A 396 0.00 -25.46 -1.07
C MET A 396 0.78 -25.27 -2.37
N PRO A 397 1.69 -26.20 -2.75
CA PRO A 397 2.37 -26.16 -4.05
C PRO A 397 1.39 -26.14 -5.23
N CYS A 398 0.26 -26.83 -5.11
CA CYS A 398 -0.78 -26.83 -6.14
C CYS A 398 -1.45 -25.45 -6.28
N TYR A 399 -1.52 -24.67 -5.20
CA TYR A 399 -2.09 -23.32 -5.23
C TYR A 399 -1.16 -22.32 -5.94
N THR A 400 0.15 -22.38 -5.69
CA THR A 400 1.11 -21.54 -6.40
C THR A 400 1.14 -21.88 -7.90
N ARG A 401 1.05 -23.17 -8.23
CA ARG A 401 0.84 -23.64 -9.61
C ARG A 401 -0.42 -22.98 -10.20
N LEU A 402 -1.58 -23.15 -9.57
CA LEU A 402 -2.86 -22.57 -10.03
C LEU A 402 -2.77 -21.04 -10.23
N CYS A 403 -2.11 -20.29 -9.34
CA CYS A 403 -1.91 -18.85 -9.49
C CYS A 403 -1.17 -18.50 -10.79
N SER A 404 -0.04 -19.18 -11.07
CA SER A 404 0.77 -18.91 -12.28
C SER A 404 0.01 -19.21 -13.59
N ILE A 405 -0.90 -20.18 -13.54
CA ILE A 405 -1.71 -20.60 -14.69
C ILE A 405 -2.88 -19.66 -14.89
N TYR A 406 -3.56 -19.28 -13.80
CA TYR A 406 -4.57 -18.24 -13.81
C TYR A 406 -4.02 -16.97 -14.45
N GLU A 407 -2.84 -16.50 -14.01
CA GLU A 407 -2.19 -15.32 -14.58
C GLU A 407 -1.98 -15.46 -16.09
N ARG A 408 -1.37 -16.57 -16.54
CA ARG A 408 -1.10 -16.79 -17.97
C ARG A 408 -2.39 -16.86 -18.81
N MET A 409 -3.42 -17.53 -18.31
CA MET A 409 -4.69 -17.67 -19.01
C MET A 409 -5.47 -16.36 -19.05
N GLU A 410 -5.42 -15.58 -17.97
CA GLU A 410 -6.10 -14.29 -17.87
C GLU A 410 -5.46 -13.23 -18.79
N LEU A 411 -4.13 -13.17 -18.80
CA LEU A 411 -3.40 -12.27 -19.72
C LEU A 411 -3.61 -12.67 -21.18
N PHE A 412 -3.62 -13.97 -21.49
CA PHE A 412 -3.97 -14.45 -22.83
C PHE A 412 -5.40 -14.06 -23.20
N PHE A 413 -6.36 -14.28 -22.30
CA PHE A 413 -7.76 -13.95 -22.53
C PHE A 413 -7.95 -12.46 -22.81
N MET A 414 -7.29 -11.59 -22.03
CA MET A 414 -7.30 -10.14 -22.28
C MET A 414 -6.74 -9.80 -23.67
N ARG A 415 -5.55 -10.30 -23.98
CA ARG A 415 -4.86 -10.00 -25.24
C ARG A 415 -5.63 -10.48 -26.46
N HIS A 416 -6.16 -11.70 -26.40
CA HIS A 416 -6.98 -12.28 -27.46
C HIS A 416 -8.31 -11.53 -27.62
N SER A 417 -8.90 -11.07 -26.53
CA SER A 417 -10.11 -10.23 -26.57
C SER A 417 -9.86 -8.90 -27.27
N VAL A 418 -8.73 -8.25 -27.01
CA VAL A 418 -8.31 -7.04 -27.74
C VAL A 418 -8.14 -7.32 -29.23
N GLU A 419 -7.44 -8.40 -29.59
CA GLU A 419 -7.25 -8.79 -31.00
C GLU A 419 -8.59 -9.05 -31.71
N LYS A 420 -9.51 -9.78 -31.06
CA LYS A 420 -10.83 -10.08 -31.63
C LYS A 420 -11.72 -8.86 -31.77
N ALA A 421 -11.74 -7.99 -30.77
CA ALA A 421 -12.51 -6.75 -30.84
C ALA A 421 -12.06 -5.88 -32.02
N PHE A 422 -10.76 -5.84 -32.33
CA PHE A 422 -10.28 -5.15 -33.54
C PHE A 422 -10.55 -5.89 -34.86
N GLN A 423 -10.64 -7.23 -34.85
CA GLN A 423 -11.01 -8.02 -36.03
C GLN A 423 -12.49 -7.89 -36.39
N LEU A 424 -13.35 -7.76 -35.38
CA LEU A 424 -14.80 -7.65 -35.49
C LEU A 424 -15.29 -6.20 -35.36
N ASP A 425 -14.38 -5.24 -35.58
CA ASP A 425 -14.64 -3.82 -35.43
C ASP A 425 -15.71 -3.35 -36.43
N GLU A 426 -16.86 -2.93 -35.93
CA GLU A 426 -17.94 -2.35 -36.71
C GLU A 426 -18.08 -0.86 -36.35
N GLN A 427 -17.96 0.01 -37.37
CA GLN A 427 -18.14 1.44 -37.22
C GLN A 427 -19.64 1.78 -37.15
N ASP A 428 -20.12 2.15 -35.97
CA ASP A 428 -21.51 2.57 -35.80
C ASP A 428 -21.68 4.02 -36.27
N THR A 429 -22.00 4.17 -37.55
CA THR A 429 -22.25 5.47 -38.18
C THR A 429 -23.59 6.12 -37.79
N MET A 430 -24.42 5.42 -37.01
CA MET A 430 -25.72 5.91 -36.54
C MET A 430 -25.64 6.42 -35.09
N SER A 431 -24.66 5.98 -34.33
CA SER A 431 -24.35 6.49 -32.99
C SER A 431 -23.96 7.98 -33.00
N LYS A 432 -24.42 8.73 -32.00
CA LYS A 432 -24.01 10.12 -31.74
C LYS A 432 -23.55 10.23 -30.29
N PRO A 433 -22.25 10.46 -30.03
CA PRO A 433 -21.14 10.64 -30.98
C PRO A 433 -20.83 9.36 -31.77
N LEU A 434 -20.16 9.50 -32.92
CA LEU A 434 -19.79 8.36 -33.76
C LEU A 434 -18.76 7.49 -33.03
N MET A 435 -19.06 6.21 -32.85
CA MET A 435 -18.24 5.25 -32.11
C MET A 435 -18.02 3.95 -32.88
N SER A 436 -17.10 3.12 -32.37
CA SER A 436 -16.91 1.75 -32.83
C SER A 436 -17.19 0.76 -31.71
N SER A 437 -17.71 -0.41 -32.06
CA SER A 437 -18.08 -1.47 -31.11
C SER A 437 -16.91 -1.97 -30.24
N PHE A 438 -15.68 -1.97 -30.78
CA PHE A 438 -14.52 -2.54 -30.07
C PHE A 438 -14.21 -1.87 -28.72
N VAL A 439 -14.59 -0.60 -28.53
CA VAL A 439 -14.33 0.12 -27.27
C VAL A 439 -15.16 -0.47 -26.14
N ASP A 440 -16.45 -0.66 -26.36
CA ASP A 440 -17.35 -1.20 -25.34
C ASP A 440 -16.98 -2.65 -25.00
N ASP A 441 -16.64 -3.46 -26.00
CA ASP A 441 -16.22 -4.86 -25.82
C ASP A 441 -14.95 -4.97 -24.97
N ILE A 442 -13.90 -4.21 -25.30
CA ILE A 442 -12.63 -4.25 -24.57
C ILE A 442 -12.79 -3.70 -23.16
N MET A 443 -13.56 -2.63 -22.97
CA MET A 443 -13.74 -2.02 -21.64
C MET A 443 -14.63 -2.88 -20.74
N TYR A 444 -15.63 -3.57 -21.30
CA TYR A 444 -16.40 -4.57 -20.57
C TYR A 444 -15.51 -5.72 -20.08
N ILE A 445 -14.63 -6.22 -20.93
CA ILE A 445 -13.69 -7.30 -20.59
C ILE A 445 -12.66 -6.83 -19.55
N LEU A 446 -12.14 -5.61 -19.69
CA LEU A 446 -11.26 -5.00 -18.69
C LEU A 446 -11.94 -4.92 -17.32
N LYS A 447 -13.19 -4.43 -17.27
CA LYS A 447 -13.98 -4.39 -16.04
C LYS A 447 -14.17 -5.78 -15.43
N LYS A 448 -14.50 -6.78 -16.26
CA LYS A 448 -14.66 -8.17 -15.82
C LYS A 448 -13.38 -8.71 -15.19
N ILE A 449 -12.23 -8.52 -15.84
CA ILE A 449 -10.93 -9.00 -15.34
C ILE A 449 -10.55 -8.32 -14.03
N VAL A 450 -10.70 -6.99 -13.92
CA VAL A 450 -10.42 -6.26 -12.67
C VAL A 450 -11.27 -6.82 -11.51
N GLN A 451 -12.56 -7.03 -11.73
CA GLN A 451 -13.45 -7.61 -10.72
C GLN A 451 -13.10 -9.06 -10.38
N ARG A 452 -12.76 -9.87 -11.38
CA ARG A 452 -12.41 -11.29 -11.21
C ARG A 452 -11.11 -11.47 -10.45
N VAL A 453 -10.08 -10.70 -10.77
CA VAL A 453 -8.79 -10.70 -10.08
C VAL A 453 -8.98 -10.26 -8.62
N LEU A 454 -9.79 -9.24 -8.36
CA LEU A 454 -10.18 -8.83 -7.00
C LEU A 454 -10.93 -9.92 -6.22
N ASN A 455 -11.67 -10.79 -6.90
CA ASN A 455 -12.36 -11.91 -6.27
C ASN A 455 -11.39 -13.02 -5.85
N THR A 456 -10.20 -13.15 -6.45
CA THR A 456 -9.25 -14.23 -6.08
C THR A 456 -8.70 -14.11 -4.65
N GLY A 457 -8.75 -12.92 -4.04
CA GLY A 457 -8.29 -12.69 -2.67
C GLY A 457 -6.77 -12.76 -2.47
N ASN A 458 -5.97 -12.81 -3.55
CA ASN A 458 -4.50 -12.91 -3.48
C ASN A 458 -3.84 -11.61 -3.97
N LEU A 459 -3.05 -10.98 -3.09
CA LEU A 459 -2.40 -9.68 -3.35
C LEU A 459 -1.34 -9.74 -4.46
N VAL A 460 -0.49 -10.77 -4.44
CA VAL A 460 0.61 -10.91 -5.39
C VAL A 460 0.05 -11.13 -6.80
N LEU A 461 -0.89 -12.07 -6.90
CA LEU A 461 -1.57 -12.37 -8.16
C LEU A 461 -2.31 -11.14 -8.72
N LEU A 462 -2.92 -10.34 -7.85
CA LEU A 462 -3.59 -9.10 -8.26
C LEU A 462 -2.63 -8.09 -8.87
N GLN A 463 -1.46 -7.90 -8.26
CA GLN A 463 -0.44 -7.00 -8.78
C GLN A 463 0.11 -7.48 -10.13
N ASP A 464 0.42 -8.77 -10.25
CA ASP A 464 1.03 -9.35 -11.45
C ASP A 464 0.06 -9.28 -12.64
N VAL A 465 -1.19 -9.72 -12.45
CA VAL A 465 -2.21 -9.70 -13.52
C VAL A 465 -2.55 -8.27 -13.95
N LEU A 466 -2.78 -7.34 -13.01
CA LEU A 466 -3.13 -5.97 -13.38
C LEU A 466 -1.98 -5.23 -14.08
N THR A 467 -0.72 -5.53 -13.69
CA THR A 467 0.46 -5.00 -14.38
C THR A 467 0.54 -5.53 -15.81
N GLY A 468 0.27 -6.83 -16.01
CA GLY A 468 0.21 -7.44 -17.34
C GLY A 468 -0.94 -6.89 -18.20
N VAL A 469 -2.14 -6.73 -17.62
CA VAL A 469 -3.30 -6.14 -18.30
C VAL A 469 -3.03 -4.70 -18.71
N LYS A 470 -2.44 -3.89 -17.84
CA LYS A 470 -2.01 -2.53 -18.16
C LYS A 470 -1.06 -2.54 -19.36
N ARG A 471 -0.04 -3.39 -19.35
CA ARG A 471 0.92 -3.51 -20.45
C ARG A 471 0.23 -3.89 -21.77
N ILE A 472 -0.74 -4.82 -21.75
CA ILE A 472 -1.52 -5.19 -22.93
C ILE A 472 -2.33 -3.99 -23.44
N MET A 473 -2.98 -3.23 -22.56
CA MET A 473 -3.70 -2.00 -22.94
C MET A 473 -2.77 -0.91 -23.51
N GLU A 474 -1.56 -0.79 -23.00
CA GLU A 474 -0.54 0.16 -23.50
C GLU A 474 0.04 -0.24 -24.84
N MET A 475 0.34 -1.53 -25.03
CA MET A 475 1.05 -2.02 -26.21
C MET A 475 0.07 -2.34 -27.35
N ASP A 476 -0.94 -3.16 -27.08
CA ASP A 476 -1.82 -3.70 -28.13
C ASP A 476 -2.99 -2.73 -28.39
N TYR A 477 -3.75 -2.32 -27.36
CA TYR A 477 -4.89 -1.42 -27.54
C TYR A 477 -4.48 -0.02 -27.98
N THR A 478 -3.66 0.66 -27.16
CA THR A 478 -3.21 2.03 -27.44
C THR A 478 -2.28 2.08 -28.65
N GLY A 479 -1.43 1.06 -28.83
CA GLY A 479 -0.50 1.00 -29.96
C GLY A 479 -1.20 0.83 -31.32
N ILE A 480 -2.26 0.03 -31.41
CA ILE A 480 -3.05 -0.10 -32.65
C ILE A 480 -3.73 1.23 -32.98
N ILE A 481 -4.35 1.89 -32.01
CA ILE A 481 -5.02 3.18 -32.23
C ILE A 481 -4.00 4.24 -32.67
N GLN A 482 -2.85 4.32 -31.99
CA GLN A 482 -1.75 5.22 -32.36
C GLN A 482 -1.30 5.00 -33.81
N ARG A 483 -1.15 3.73 -34.23
CA ARG A 483 -0.75 3.42 -35.59
C ARG A 483 -1.83 3.77 -36.62
N ARG A 484 -3.11 3.51 -36.32
CA ARG A 484 -4.24 3.94 -37.16
C ARG A 484 -4.21 5.46 -37.34
N ILE A 485 -4.01 6.22 -36.26
CA ILE A 485 -3.86 7.69 -36.31
C ILE A 485 -2.71 8.12 -37.23
N ILE A 486 -1.50 7.55 -37.07
CA ILE A 486 -0.33 7.89 -37.89
C ILE A 486 -0.59 7.63 -39.39
N VAL A 487 -1.22 6.51 -39.72
CA VAL A 487 -1.55 6.19 -41.13
C VAL A 487 -2.57 7.18 -41.70
N PHE A 488 -3.59 7.56 -40.92
CA PHE A 488 -4.52 8.60 -41.35
C PHE A 488 -3.84 9.96 -41.52
N GLN A 489 -2.93 10.34 -40.62
CA GLN A 489 -2.13 11.57 -40.76
C GLN A 489 -1.33 11.58 -42.07
N GLY A 490 -0.69 10.46 -42.43
CA GLY A 490 0.02 10.30 -43.69
C GLY A 490 -0.89 10.47 -44.92
N LYS A 491 -2.06 9.82 -44.91
CA LYS A 491 -3.06 9.95 -45.99
C LYS A 491 -3.56 11.39 -46.14
N LEU A 492 -3.92 12.03 -45.03
CA LEU A 492 -4.46 13.39 -45.00
C LEU A 492 -3.44 14.43 -45.48
N ASN A 493 -2.17 14.31 -45.06
CA ASN A 493 -1.12 15.18 -45.55
C ASN A 493 -0.94 15.02 -47.07
N ASN A 494 -0.89 13.79 -47.59
CA ASN A 494 -0.74 13.54 -49.02
C ASN A 494 -1.93 14.10 -49.84
N GLN A 495 -3.15 14.03 -49.33
CA GLN A 495 -4.32 14.65 -49.96
C GLN A 495 -4.27 16.19 -49.91
N ALA A 496 -3.82 16.78 -48.80
CA ALA A 496 -3.68 18.24 -48.65
C ALA A 496 -2.59 18.86 -49.55
N PHE A 497 -1.56 18.08 -49.92
CA PHE A 497 -0.47 18.53 -50.81
C PHE A 497 -0.78 18.38 -52.31
N SER A 498 -1.89 17.73 -52.70
CA SER A 498 -2.32 17.68 -54.11
C SER A 498 -2.98 19.02 -54.50
N LYS A 499 -2.15 19.96 -54.96
CA LYS A 499 -2.43 21.39 -55.17
C LYS A 499 -3.56 21.77 -56.16
N ASN A 500 -4.33 20.83 -56.74
CA ASN A 500 -5.19 21.12 -57.90
C ASN A 500 -6.67 20.72 -57.80
N GLN A 501 -7.23 20.46 -56.61
CA GLN A 501 -8.68 20.25 -56.50
C GLN A 501 -9.41 21.48 -55.95
N ASN A 502 -10.42 21.91 -56.70
CA ASN A 502 -11.38 22.94 -56.32
C ASN A 502 -11.91 22.69 -54.89
N TYR A 503 -11.49 23.55 -53.95
CA TYR A 503 -11.85 23.56 -52.52
C TYR A 503 -13.36 23.57 -52.19
N LYS A 504 -14.25 23.55 -53.21
CA LYS A 504 -15.69 23.49 -53.01
C LYS A 504 -16.20 22.09 -52.66
N ASN A 505 -15.52 21.00 -53.07
CA ASN A 505 -15.98 19.63 -52.83
C ASN A 505 -14.83 18.67 -52.49
N LEU A 506 -14.13 18.89 -51.38
CA LEU A 506 -13.50 17.75 -50.68
C LEU A 506 -14.64 16.96 -50.07
N LYS A 507 -15.08 15.89 -50.75
CA LYS A 507 -16.04 14.94 -50.16
C LYS A 507 -15.48 14.51 -48.81
N ILE A 508 -16.35 14.46 -47.80
CA ILE A 508 -16.01 13.81 -46.54
C ILE A 508 -15.79 12.33 -46.91
N ASP A 509 -14.54 11.94 -47.08
CA ASP A 509 -14.19 10.56 -47.38
C ASP A 509 -14.49 9.69 -46.15
N ASN A 510 -14.85 8.42 -46.37
CA ASN A 510 -15.07 7.45 -45.27
C ASN A 510 -13.86 7.37 -44.32
N ASP A 511 -12.65 7.63 -44.83
CA ASP A 511 -11.41 7.73 -44.06
C ASP A 511 -11.44 8.88 -43.03
N PHE A 512 -12.08 10.01 -43.35
CA PHE A 512 -12.21 11.14 -42.42
C PHE A 512 -13.20 10.85 -41.29
N ILE A 513 -14.30 10.16 -41.61
CA ILE A 513 -15.28 9.70 -40.62
C ILE A 513 -14.64 8.68 -39.68
N SER A 514 -13.87 7.73 -40.24
CA SER A 514 -13.09 6.76 -39.47
C SER A 514 -12.12 7.43 -38.50
N PHE A 515 -11.47 8.53 -38.92
CA PHE A 515 -10.58 9.30 -38.06
C PHE A 515 -11.32 9.99 -36.91
N ILE A 516 -12.50 10.57 -37.17
CA ILE A 516 -13.35 11.16 -36.12
C ILE A 516 -13.79 10.10 -35.10
N ILE A 517 -14.21 8.91 -35.58
CA ILE A 517 -14.57 7.78 -34.72
C ILE A 517 -13.41 7.42 -33.79
N LEU A 518 -12.19 7.34 -34.30
CA LEU A 518 -11.01 7.04 -33.47
C LEU A 518 -10.77 8.09 -32.37
N LEU A 519 -10.98 9.37 -32.66
CA LEU A 519 -10.84 10.45 -31.66
C LEU A 519 -11.91 10.36 -30.57
N ASN A 520 -13.15 10.05 -30.94
CA ASN A 520 -14.22 9.84 -29.97
C ASN A 520 -13.97 8.60 -29.12
N ASN A 521 -13.50 7.51 -29.74
CA ASN A 521 -13.16 6.28 -29.03
C ASN A 521 -12.07 6.52 -27.98
N LEU A 522 -11.02 7.31 -28.29
CA LEU A 522 -9.99 7.66 -27.32
C LEU A 522 -10.56 8.42 -26.11
N ASP A 523 -11.43 9.41 -26.35
CA ASP A 523 -12.05 10.21 -25.30
C ASP A 523 -12.97 9.36 -24.40
N ILE A 524 -13.79 8.50 -25.01
CA ILE A 524 -14.73 7.65 -24.27
C ILE A 524 -13.99 6.56 -23.50
N SER A 525 -12.94 5.98 -24.09
CA SER A 525 -12.08 5.02 -23.40
C SER A 525 -11.44 5.58 -22.14
N ARG A 526 -11.03 6.86 -22.15
CA ARG A 526 -10.53 7.54 -20.95
C ARG A 526 -11.59 7.58 -19.85
N ASN A 527 -12.82 7.95 -20.19
CA ASN A 527 -13.93 8.02 -19.22
C ASN A 527 -14.30 6.64 -18.68
N TYR A 528 -14.29 5.60 -19.52
CA TYR A 528 -14.52 4.23 -19.08
C TYR A 528 -13.43 3.72 -18.14
N ILE A 529 -12.15 4.00 -18.41
CA ILE A 529 -11.06 3.64 -17.50
C ILE A 529 -11.24 4.33 -16.14
N GLU A 530 -11.62 5.61 -16.12
CA GLU A 530 -11.88 6.34 -14.86
C GLU A 530 -13.00 5.68 -14.04
N ARG A 531 -14.07 5.32 -14.75
CA ARG A 531 -15.23 4.68 -14.15
C ARG A 531 -14.91 3.29 -13.61
N ILE A 532 -14.16 2.48 -14.34
CA ILE A 532 -13.76 1.13 -13.90
C ILE A 532 -12.88 1.22 -12.65
N VAL A 533 -11.95 2.17 -12.62
CA VAL A 533 -11.06 2.38 -11.46
C VAL A 533 -11.85 2.90 -10.26
N SER A 534 -12.71 3.91 -10.43
CA SER A 534 -13.52 4.43 -9.32
C SER A 534 -14.51 3.41 -8.76
N GLU A 535 -15.16 2.60 -9.61
CA GLU A 535 -16.07 1.53 -9.19
C GLU A 535 -15.32 0.40 -8.43
N SER A 536 -14.06 0.12 -8.78
CA SER A 536 -13.27 -0.95 -8.16
C SER A 536 -12.63 -0.56 -6.82
N ILE A 537 -12.42 0.74 -6.55
CA ILE A 537 -11.81 1.27 -5.30
C ILE A 537 -12.82 1.33 -4.13
N ASN A 538 -13.99 0.70 -4.23
CA ASN A 538 -14.98 0.73 -3.16
C ASN A 538 -14.44 0.08 -1.86
N LYS A 539 -14.07 0.94 -0.89
CA LYS A 539 -13.35 0.57 0.33
C LYS A 539 -14.11 -0.45 1.18
N ASP A 540 -15.43 -0.39 1.22
CA ASP A 540 -16.24 -1.30 2.05
C ASP A 540 -16.29 -2.72 1.49
N ALA A 541 -16.29 -2.86 0.16
CA ALA A 541 -16.24 -4.16 -0.50
C ALA A 541 -14.84 -4.80 -0.35
N ILE A 542 -13.79 -3.98 -0.43
CA ILE A 542 -12.40 -4.43 -0.27
C ILE A 542 -12.11 -4.81 1.19
N LYS A 543 -12.57 -4.03 2.19
CA LYS A 543 -12.40 -4.35 3.61
C LYS A 543 -13.02 -5.69 4.02
N LYS A 544 -14.15 -6.08 3.41
CA LYS A 544 -14.77 -7.40 3.65
C LYS A 544 -13.87 -8.55 3.16
N LYS A 545 -13.18 -8.35 2.03
CA LYS A 545 -12.29 -9.36 1.42
C LYS A 545 -10.90 -9.36 2.08
N PHE A 546 -10.39 -8.20 2.46
CA PHE A 546 -9.07 -7.99 3.04
C PHE A 546 -9.19 -7.28 4.40
N PRO A 547 -9.04 -7.99 5.54
CA PRO A 547 -9.29 -7.44 6.86
C PRO A 547 -8.07 -6.70 7.44
N PHE A 548 -6.88 -6.90 6.88
CA PHE A 548 -5.66 -6.22 7.34
C PHE A 548 -5.52 -4.87 6.63
N GLU A 549 -5.53 -3.78 7.41
CA GLU A 549 -5.46 -2.42 6.85
C GLU A 549 -4.12 -2.11 6.16
N SER A 550 -3.04 -2.82 6.51
CA SER A 550 -1.72 -2.74 5.85
C SER A 550 -1.78 -3.08 4.35
N ASP A 551 -2.72 -3.93 3.96
CA ASP A 551 -2.77 -4.53 2.62
C ASP A 551 -3.51 -3.63 1.62
N LEU A 552 -4.25 -2.62 2.12
CA LEU A 552 -5.06 -1.73 1.29
C LEU A 552 -4.21 -0.90 0.32
N ILE A 553 -3.05 -0.42 0.75
CA ILE A 553 -2.14 0.38 -0.10
C ILE A 553 -1.64 -0.48 -1.27
N ILE A 554 -1.28 -1.74 -0.98
CA ILE A 554 -0.74 -2.70 -1.95
C ILE A 554 -1.82 -3.07 -2.98
N ILE A 555 -3.10 -3.09 -2.60
CA ILE A 555 -4.23 -3.32 -3.51
C ILE A 555 -4.53 -2.09 -4.37
N PHE A 556 -4.55 -0.90 -3.78
CA PHE A 556 -4.95 0.31 -4.50
C PHE A 556 -3.92 0.76 -5.53
N GLN A 557 -2.63 0.56 -5.26
CA GLN A 557 -1.55 0.98 -6.15
C GLN A 557 -1.66 0.40 -7.59
N PRO A 558 -1.79 -0.92 -7.81
CA PRO A 558 -1.92 -1.49 -9.16
C PRO A 558 -3.24 -1.11 -9.86
N ILE A 559 -4.33 -0.92 -9.10
CA ILE A 559 -5.62 -0.47 -9.67
C ILE A 559 -5.51 0.99 -10.12
N GLN A 560 -4.94 1.86 -9.28
CA GLN A 560 -4.69 3.26 -9.63
C GLN A 560 -3.68 3.39 -10.76
N ALA A 561 -2.73 2.46 -10.90
CA ALA A 561 -1.77 2.47 -11.99
C ALA A 561 -2.43 2.32 -13.38
N LEU A 562 -3.66 1.81 -13.46
CA LEU A 562 -4.47 1.81 -14.69
C LEU A 562 -4.90 3.21 -15.11
N LEU A 563 -5.02 4.18 -14.19
CA LEU A 563 -5.33 5.57 -14.55
C LEU A 563 -4.21 6.22 -15.37
N LEU A 564 -2.95 5.76 -15.23
CA LEU A 564 -1.85 6.24 -16.06
C LEU A 564 -2.05 5.94 -17.56
N LEU A 565 -2.92 4.99 -17.91
CA LEU A 565 -3.35 4.76 -19.30
C LEU A 565 -4.06 5.99 -19.88
N GLN A 566 -4.80 6.73 -19.04
CA GLN A 566 -5.54 7.92 -19.45
C GLN A 566 -4.60 9.02 -19.94
N ASP A 567 -3.45 9.20 -19.29
CA ASP A 567 -2.47 10.22 -19.69
C ASP A 567 -1.97 9.95 -21.12
N ARG A 568 -1.66 8.69 -21.42
CA ARG A 568 -1.22 8.28 -22.75
C ARG A 568 -2.32 8.40 -23.81
N LEU A 569 -3.56 8.02 -23.47
CA LEU A 569 -4.71 8.21 -24.38
C LEU A 569 -4.98 9.71 -24.62
N ASN A 570 -4.82 10.54 -23.59
CA ASN A 570 -4.95 12.00 -23.66
C ASN A 570 -3.92 12.64 -24.58
N GLU A 571 -2.66 12.22 -24.50
CA GLU A 571 -1.59 12.69 -25.40
C GLU A 571 -1.93 12.38 -26.86
N LEU A 572 -2.30 11.12 -27.16
CA LEU A 572 -2.70 10.71 -28.50
C LEU A 572 -3.95 11.44 -29.01
N LEU A 573 -4.92 11.68 -28.13
CA LEU A 573 -6.13 12.43 -28.45
C LEU A 573 -5.80 13.88 -28.82
N LYS A 574 -4.96 14.55 -28.02
CA LYS A 574 -4.52 15.93 -28.29
C LYS A 574 -3.75 16.02 -29.60
N ASP A 575 -2.85 15.08 -29.87
CA ASP A 575 -2.09 15.04 -31.13
C ASP A 575 -3.00 14.81 -32.35
N GLY A 576 -3.99 13.91 -32.21
CA GLY A 576 -5.01 13.66 -33.22
C GLY A 576 -5.87 14.89 -33.50
N LEU A 577 -6.38 15.56 -32.46
CA LEU A 577 -7.15 16.80 -32.57
C LEU A 577 -6.33 17.95 -33.15
N ASN A 578 -5.06 18.08 -32.76
CA ASN A 578 -4.13 19.07 -33.33
C ASN A 578 -3.95 18.82 -34.83
N THR A 579 -3.86 17.56 -35.27
CA THR A 579 -3.75 17.22 -36.69
C THR A 579 -5.02 17.59 -37.45
N LEU A 580 -6.19 17.22 -36.92
CA LEU A 580 -7.49 17.61 -37.50
C LEU A 580 -7.59 19.12 -37.68
N PHE A 581 -7.17 19.85 -36.65
CA PHE A 581 -7.15 21.30 -36.65
C PHE A 581 -6.22 21.89 -37.71
N LEU A 582 -4.97 21.42 -37.78
CA LEU A 582 -3.96 21.93 -38.71
C LEU A 582 -4.32 21.65 -40.18
N VAL A 583 -4.78 20.44 -40.48
CA VAL A 583 -5.04 20.01 -41.87
C VAL A 583 -6.35 20.58 -42.41
N TYR A 584 -7.42 20.58 -41.62
CA TYR A 584 -8.76 20.94 -42.11
C TYR A 584 -9.20 22.35 -41.69
N ILE A 585 -9.19 22.62 -40.38
CA ILE A 585 -9.84 23.81 -39.81
C ILE A 585 -8.98 25.06 -40.07
N LYS A 586 -7.68 25.02 -39.79
CA LYS A 586 -6.77 26.16 -39.88
C LYS A 586 -6.69 26.78 -41.27
N ILE A 587 -6.61 25.96 -42.32
CA ILE A 587 -6.50 26.43 -43.71
C ILE A 587 -7.78 27.16 -44.13
N ARG A 588 -8.94 26.59 -43.81
CA ARG A 588 -10.25 27.16 -44.17
C ARG A 588 -10.58 28.40 -43.35
N LEU A 589 -10.29 28.39 -42.05
CA LEU A 589 -10.47 29.56 -41.19
C LEU A 589 -9.62 30.73 -41.67
N LYS A 590 -8.32 30.51 -41.96
CA LYS A 590 -7.47 31.57 -42.52
C LYS A 590 -8.03 32.14 -43.82
N LYS A 591 -8.52 31.28 -44.72
CA LYS A 591 -9.13 31.71 -45.98
C LYS A 591 -10.38 32.57 -45.75
N ILE A 592 -11.30 32.16 -44.87
CA ILE A 592 -12.49 32.95 -44.53
C ILE A 592 -12.09 34.31 -43.96
N LEU A 593 -11.10 34.36 -43.07
CA LEU A 593 -10.62 35.62 -42.51
C LEU A 593 -9.99 36.50 -43.60
N THR A 594 -9.07 35.99 -44.40
CA THR A 594 -8.39 36.79 -45.44
C THR A 594 -9.30 37.24 -46.56
N ASP A 595 -10.24 36.41 -47.00
CA ASP A 595 -11.10 36.69 -48.15
C ASP A 595 -12.11 37.81 -47.88
N TYR A 596 -12.45 38.08 -46.60
CA TYR A 596 -13.52 39.00 -46.22
C TYR A 596 -13.04 40.16 -45.33
N PHE A 597 -12.20 39.93 -44.33
CA PHE A 597 -11.71 41.02 -43.46
C PHE A 597 -10.71 41.94 -44.15
N ASN A 598 -9.89 41.44 -45.08
CA ASN A 598 -8.94 42.29 -45.81
C ASN A 598 -9.63 43.11 -46.91
N LYS A 599 -10.83 42.73 -47.33
CA LYS A 599 -11.62 43.45 -48.36
C LYS A 599 -12.52 44.53 -47.77
N SER A 600 -12.77 44.52 -46.46
CA SER A 600 -13.56 45.54 -45.78
C SER A 600 -12.72 46.78 -45.48
N THR A 601 -13.18 47.94 -45.95
CA THR A 601 -12.66 49.24 -45.55
C THR A 601 -13.42 49.75 -44.34
N TYR A 602 -12.70 50.12 -43.29
CA TYR A 602 -13.28 50.66 -42.05
C TYR A 602 -13.12 52.19 -41.95
N ILE A 603 -13.03 52.84 -43.10
CA ILE A 603 -13.13 54.29 -43.24
C ILE A 603 -14.54 54.53 -43.79
N ILE A 604 -15.48 54.85 -42.90
CA ILE A 604 -16.92 54.79 -43.19
C ILE A 604 -17.60 56.14 -42.92
N ASN A 605 -18.46 56.58 -43.85
CA ASN A 605 -19.32 57.76 -43.68
C ASN A 605 -20.70 57.37 -43.12
N ASN A 606 -21.45 58.30 -42.51
CA ASN A 606 -22.76 58.04 -41.87
C ASN A 606 -23.78 57.29 -42.76
N THR A 607 -23.82 57.55 -44.07
CA THR A 607 -24.72 56.85 -45.02
C THR A 607 -24.32 55.38 -45.22
N ILE A 608 -23.01 55.14 -45.38
CA ILE A 608 -22.43 53.81 -45.57
C ILE A 608 -22.48 53.01 -44.25
N PHE A 609 -22.41 53.69 -43.10
CA PHE A 609 -22.59 53.09 -41.78
C PHE A 609 -23.99 52.51 -41.63
N ASN A 610 -25.03 53.30 -41.90
CA ASN A 610 -26.44 52.85 -41.79
C ASN A 610 -26.78 51.72 -42.78
N ASP A 611 -26.24 51.77 -44.00
CA ASP A 611 -26.45 50.70 -45.00
C ASP A 611 -25.78 49.39 -44.60
N LEU A 612 -24.61 49.48 -43.98
CA LEU A 612 -23.86 48.30 -43.56
C LEU A 612 -24.33 47.77 -42.19
N GLU A 613 -24.90 48.61 -41.33
CA GLU A 613 -25.57 48.20 -40.09
C GLU A 613 -26.84 47.38 -40.36
N LYS A 614 -27.54 47.68 -41.46
CA LYS A 614 -28.68 46.87 -41.94
C LYS A 614 -28.27 45.56 -42.60
N LYS A 615 -27.16 45.54 -43.34
CA LYS A 615 -26.74 44.38 -44.15
C LYS A 615 -25.82 43.40 -43.41
N GLN A 616 -25.11 43.85 -42.38
CA GLN A 616 -24.18 43.06 -41.55
C GLN A 616 -23.39 41.98 -42.32
N PRO A 617 -22.70 42.34 -43.43
CA PRO A 617 -22.16 41.35 -44.37
C PRO A 617 -21.07 40.48 -43.74
N ILE A 618 -20.22 41.03 -42.86
CA ILE A 618 -19.13 40.29 -42.21
C ILE A 618 -19.69 39.24 -41.25
N GLN A 619 -20.70 39.60 -40.46
CA GLN A 619 -21.34 38.73 -39.48
C GLN A 619 -22.08 37.58 -40.17
N LEU A 620 -22.83 37.87 -41.23
CA LEU A 620 -23.53 36.84 -42.04
C LEU A 620 -22.55 35.91 -42.77
N HIS A 621 -21.49 36.44 -43.39
CA HIS A 621 -20.54 35.61 -44.12
C HIS A 621 -19.64 34.80 -43.20
N PHE A 622 -19.20 35.38 -42.08
CA PHE A 622 -18.44 34.65 -41.07
C PHE A 622 -19.30 33.53 -40.48
N SER A 623 -20.55 33.81 -40.07
CA SER A 623 -21.43 32.77 -39.53
C SER A 623 -21.71 31.67 -40.55
N GLN A 624 -21.95 31.99 -41.82
CA GLN A 624 -22.09 30.98 -42.88
C GLN A 624 -20.82 30.14 -43.06
N GLY A 625 -19.65 30.78 -43.16
CA GLY A 625 -18.37 30.09 -43.34
C GLY A 625 -17.99 29.23 -42.13
N TRP A 626 -18.20 29.73 -40.92
CA TRP A 626 -17.99 29.02 -39.67
C TRP A 626 -18.93 27.83 -39.53
N ASN A 627 -20.22 28.02 -39.80
CA ASN A 627 -21.21 26.95 -39.73
C ASN A 627 -20.87 25.84 -40.72
N LEU A 628 -20.48 26.17 -41.97
CA LEU A 628 -20.05 25.17 -42.95
C LEU A 628 -18.86 24.31 -42.50
N ILE A 629 -17.99 24.84 -41.63
CA ILE A 629 -16.88 24.08 -41.05
C ILE A 629 -17.34 23.27 -39.84
N MET A 630 -18.06 23.89 -38.90
CA MET A 630 -18.27 23.36 -37.56
C MET A 630 -19.56 22.56 -37.35
N THR A 631 -20.62 22.75 -38.16
CA THR A 631 -21.90 22.03 -37.96
C THR A 631 -21.75 20.53 -38.12
N ASN A 632 -20.86 20.09 -39.02
CA ASN A 632 -20.62 18.67 -39.25
C ASN A 632 -19.91 18.02 -38.07
N PHE A 633 -18.97 18.74 -37.43
CA PHE A 633 -18.27 18.24 -36.25
C PHE A 633 -19.14 18.25 -34.99
N LYS A 634 -20.05 19.23 -34.86
CA LYS A 634 -20.91 19.40 -33.67
C LYS A 634 -21.71 18.15 -33.31
N HIS A 635 -22.16 17.40 -34.31
CA HIS A 635 -22.97 16.19 -34.09
C HIS A 635 -22.17 14.89 -34.17
N GLN A 636 -20.90 14.97 -34.58
CA GLN A 636 -20.04 13.81 -34.81
C GLN A 636 -19.02 13.61 -33.69
N LEU A 637 -18.49 14.68 -33.11
CA LEU A 637 -17.50 14.62 -32.02
C LEU A 637 -18.16 14.57 -30.64
N THR A 638 -17.42 14.08 -29.65
CA THR A 638 -17.76 14.26 -28.24
C THR A 638 -17.75 15.74 -27.85
N HIS A 639 -18.48 16.09 -26.79
CA HIS A 639 -18.54 17.46 -26.29
C HIS A 639 -17.16 18.01 -25.91
N GLU A 640 -16.31 17.19 -25.31
CA GLU A 640 -14.96 17.61 -24.91
C GLU A 640 -14.04 17.84 -26.12
N ASN A 641 -14.08 16.93 -27.10
CA ASN A 641 -13.32 17.09 -28.33
C ASN A 641 -13.76 18.35 -29.10
N MET A 642 -15.08 18.63 -29.14
CA MET A 642 -15.61 19.84 -29.75
C MET A 642 -15.13 21.10 -29.02
N ASN A 643 -15.19 21.12 -27.68
CA ASN A 643 -14.70 22.23 -26.87
C ASN A 643 -13.20 22.50 -27.13
N TYR A 644 -12.39 21.45 -27.24
CA TYR A 644 -10.97 21.58 -27.55
C TYR A 644 -10.73 22.22 -28.94
N LEU A 645 -11.44 21.76 -29.97
CA LEU A 645 -11.33 22.34 -31.32
C LEU A 645 -11.80 23.79 -31.38
N VAL A 646 -12.87 24.14 -30.68
CA VAL A 646 -13.36 25.51 -30.55
C VAL A 646 -12.31 26.39 -29.87
N LYS A 647 -11.69 25.91 -28.79
CA LYS A 647 -10.60 26.62 -28.11
C LYS A 647 -9.41 26.87 -29.04
N MET A 648 -8.93 25.86 -29.76
CA MET A 648 -7.84 26.05 -30.73
C MET A 648 -8.21 27.05 -31.83
N SER A 649 -9.43 26.96 -32.34
CA SER A 649 -9.96 27.87 -33.36
C SER A 649 -10.05 29.31 -32.84
N SER A 650 -10.55 29.50 -31.62
CA SER A 650 -10.64 30.80 -30.96
C SER A 650 -9.26 31.45 -30.82
N ASN A 651 -8.24 30.69 -30.39
CA ASN A 651 -6.87 31.18 -30.28
C ASN A 651 -6.28 31.61 -31.62
N LEU A 652 -6.52 30.84 -32.70
CA LEU A 652 -6.05 31.26 -34.02
C LEU A 652 -6.74 32.54 -34.51
N ILE A 653 -8.04 32.66 -34.29
CA ILE A 653 -8.81 33.83 -34.73
C ILE A 653 -8.41 35.05 -33.91
N ALA A 654 -8.27 34.92 -32.59
CA ALA A 654 -7.77 35.99 -31.72
C ALA A 654 -6.40 36.49 -32.18
N ASN A 655 -5.42 35.58 -32.35
CA ASN A 655 -4.08 35.93 -32.84
C ASN A 655 -4.10 36.57 -34.24
N TRP A 656 -5.03 36.16 -35.10
CA TRP A 656 -5.19 36.77 -36.42
C TRP A 656 -5.80 38.17 -36.32
N LEU A 657 -6.83 38.35 -35.49
CA LEU A 657 -7.48 39.63 -35.24
C LEU A 657 -6.51 40.63 -34.60
N GLU A 658 -5.69 40.21 -33.64
CA GLU A 658 -4.62 41.07 -33.06
C GLU A 658 -3.73 41.67 -34.17
N LYS A 659 -3.27 40.83 -35.11
CA LYS A 659 -2.45 41.27 -36.24
C LYS A 659 -3.23 42.09 -37.27
N ALA A 660 -4.51 41.79 -37.48
CA ALA A 660 -5.36 42.50 -38.41
C ALA A 660 -5.67 43.92 -37.89
N ILE A 661 -6.04 44.05 -36.62
CA ILE A 661 -6.27 45.33 -35.94
C ILE A 661 -5.04 46.24 -36.07
N LEU A 662 -3.84 45.68 -35.88
CA LEU A 662 -2.58 46.42 -36.06
C LEU A 662 -2.31 46.86 -37.50
N ASN A 663 -3.07 46.43 -38.51
CA ASN A 663 -2.83 46.72 -39.93
C ASN A 663 -3.98 47.49 -40.61
N ILE A 664 -5.18 47.47 -40.05
CA ILE A 664 -6.35 48.15 -40.62
C ILE A 664 -6.29 49.67 -40.33
N LYS A 665 -6.73 50.49 -41.29
CA LYS A 665 -6.94 51.95 -41.10
C LYS A 665 -8.40 52.23 -40.78
N MET A 666 -8.69 53.04 -39.76
CA MET A 666 -10.05 53.21 -39.21
C MET A 666 -10.35 54.67 -38.87
N ASN A 667 -11.63 55.05 -38.91
CA ASN A 667 -12.19 56.26 -38.28
C ASN A 667 -13.04 55.89 -37.05
N GLU A 668 -13.52 56.86 -36.25
CA GLU A 668 -14.29 56.62 -35.02
C GLU A 668 -15.51 55.70 -35.25
N LEU A 669 -16.30 55.96 -36.29
CA LEU A 669 -17.43 55.10 -36.69
C LEU A 669 -16.98 53.70 -37.15
N GLY A 670 -15.78 53.60 -37.73
CA GLY A 670 -15.15 52.34 -38.10
C GLY A 670 -14.69 51.52 -36.90
N ALA A 671 -14.25 52.18 -35.81
CA ALA A 671 -13.84 51.54 -34.56
C ALA A 671 -15.04 50.93 -33.83
N ILE A 672 -16.14 51.69 -33.69
CA ILE A 672 -17.42 51.20 -33.11
C ILE A 672 -17.94 49.99 -33.90
N ARG A 673 -17.78 50.01 -35.23
CA ARG A 673 -18.19 48.89 -36.05
C ARG A 673 -17.30 47.67 -35.89
N LEU A 674 -15.99 47.85 -35.87
CA LEU A 674 -15.05 46.75 -35.68
C LEU A 674 -15.29 46.06 -34.33
N ASP A 675 -15.65 46.81 -33.29
CA ASP A 675 -16.09 46.25 -32.03
C ASP A 675 -17.33 45.36 -32.21
N LYS A 676 -18.41 45.86 -32.83
CA LYS A 676 -19.62 45.07 -33.10
C LYS A 676 -19.31 43.80 -33.90
N ASP A 677 -18.46 43.89 -34.93
CA ASP A 677 -18.10 42.76 -35.80
C ASP A 677 -17.24 41.71 -35.05
N ILE A 678 -16.29 42.12 -34.20
CA ILE A 678 -15.46 41.21 -33.41
C ILE A 678 -16.24 40.61 -32.24
N SER A 679 -17.08 41.40 -31.56
CA SER A 679 -17.98 40.95 -30.50
C SER A 679 -18.99 39.92 -31.03
N PHE A 680 -19.47 40.08 -32.27
CA PHE A 680 -20.29 39.05 -32.94
C PHE A 680 -19.49 37.77 -33.24
N ILE A 681 -18.28 37.88 -33.79
CA ILE A 681 -17.46 36.72 -34.16
C ILE A 681 -17.11 35.88 -32.93
N SER A 682 -16.64 36.55 -31.88
CA SER A 682 -16.29 35.92 -30.61
C SER A 682 -17.51 35.23 -29.98
N SER A 683 -18.65 35.91 -29.84
CA SER A 683 -19.88 35.29 -29.30
C SER A 683 -20.38 34.14 -30.16
N HIS A 684 -20.31 34.24 -31.50
CA HIS A 684 -20.73 33.16 -32.40
C HIS A 684 -19.82 31.92 -32.27
N ILE A 685 -18.50 32.08 -32.14
CA ILE A 685 -17.58 30.95 -31.91
C ILE A 685 -17.86 30.29 -30.56
N ILE A 686 -18.05 31.10 -29.52
CA ILE A 686 -18.26 30.63 -28.14
C ILE A 686 -19.58 29.89 -28.01
N SER A 687 -20.60 30.23 -28.82
CA SER A 687 -21.86 29.48 -28.88
C SER A 687 -21.70 27.99 -29.24
N TYR A 688 -20.58 27.60 -29.85
CA TYR A 688 -20.27 26.21 -30.21
C TYR A 688 -19.42 25.47 -29.16
N GLY A 689 -18.94 26.15 -28.12
CA GLY A 689 -18.08 25.55 -27.10
C GLY A 689 -18.37 26.05 -25.69
N SER A 690 -17.42 25.85 -24.78
CA SER A 690 -17.54 26.33 -23.40
C SER A 690 -17.24 27.83 -23.28
N TYR A 691 -17.91 28.51 -22.35
CA TYR A 691 -17.69 29.92 -22.02
C TYR A 691 -16.22 30.28 -21.74
N GLN A 692 -15.42 29.34 -21.22
CA GLN A 692 -13.97 29.51 -21.00
C GLN A 692 -13.17 29.92 -22.27
N SER A 693 -13.74 29.74 -23.47
CA SER A 693 -13.13 30.22 -24.71
C SER A 693 -13.21 31.75 -24.88
N HIS A 694 -13.90 32.49 -23.99
CA HIS A 694 -13.86 33.96 -23.95
C HIS A 694 -12.47 34.50 -23.61
N GLU A 695 -11.71 33.80 -22.77
CA GLU A 695 -10.38 34.20 -22.34
C GLU A 695 -9.42 34.34 -23.53
N SER A 696 -9.59 33.52 -24.56
CA SER A 696 -8.82 33.57 -25.81
C SER A 696 -8.86 34.94 -26.49
N PHE A 697 -9.96 35.69 -26.31
CA PHE A 697 -10.20 36.99 -26.93
C PHE A 697 -9.92 38.17 -25.98
N ALA A 698 -9.51 37.93 -24.73
CA ALA A 698 -9.31 38.97 -23.72
C ALA A 698 -8.43 40.12 -24.23
N LYS A 699 -7.28 39.78 -24.83
CA LYS A 699 -6.35 40.76 -25.41
C LYS A 699 -6.95 41.54 -26.58
N VAL A 700 -7.76 40.88 -27.42
CA VAL A 700 -8.46 41.53 -28.54
C VAL A 700 -9.49 42.53 -28.01
N TYR A 701 -10.26 42.18 -26.97
CA TYR A 701 -11.18 43.11 -26.33
C TYR A 701 -10.48 44.31 -25.69
N GLU A 702 -9.32 44.08 -25.04
CA GLU A 702 -8.51 45.18 -24.51
C GLU A 702 -8.04 46.13 -25.65
N MET A 703 -7.62 45.60 -26.79
CA MET A 703 -7.24 46.41 -27.97
C MET A 703 -8.42 47.23 -28.51
N ILE A 704 -9.60 46.62 -28.61
CA ILE A 704 -10.82 47.30 -29.08
C ILE A 704 -11.25 48.40 -28.11
N ARG A 705 -11.17 48.13 -26.80
CA ARG A 705 -11.52 49.11 -25.75
C ARG A 705 -10.65 50.37 -25.84
N ILE A 706 -9.37 50.23 -26.17
CA ILE A 706 -8.48 51.37 -26.41
C ILE A 706 -8.85 52.12 -27.70
N LEU A 707 -9.23 51.39 -28.76
CA LEU A 707 -9.61 52.00 -30.04
C LEU A 707 -10.92 52.79 -29.98
N ASN A 708 -11.86 52.37 -29.13
CA ASN A 708 -13.14 53.05 -28.89
C ASN A 708 -13.08 54.06 -27.73
N TRP A 709 -11.87 54.41 -27.25
CA TRP A 709 -11.75 55.33 -26.13
C TRP A 709 -11.97 56.78 -26.56
N ASP A 710 -12.93 57.45 -25.94
CA ASP A 710 -13.24 58.86 -26.19
C ASP A 710 -12.27 59.78 -25.41
N PHE A 711 -11.16 60.16 -26.05
CA PHE A 711 -10.14 61.08 -25.49
C PHE A 711 -10.65 62.51 -25.23
N VAL A 712 -11.88 62.83 -25.64
CA VAL A 712 -12.49 64.15 -25.49
C VAL A 712 -13.15 64.31 -24.10
N GLN A 713 -13.56 63.20 -23.47
CA GLN A 713 -14.30 63.25 -22.19
C GLN A 713 -13.42 62.91 -20.98
N ASP A 714 -12.43 62.01 -21.11
CA ASP A 714 -11.52 61.65 -20.01
C ASP A 714 -10.06 61.48 -20.51
N PRO A 715 -9.06 62.20 -19.94
CA PRO A 715 -7.65 61.89 -20.20
C PRO A 715 -7.31 60.50 -19.65
N LEU A 716 -6.43 59.76 -20.33
CA LEU A 716 -5.95 58.41 -19.95
C LEU A 716 -5.67 58.35 -18.43
N SER A 717 -6.63 57.83 -17.65
CA SER A 717 -6.50 57.72 -16.21
C SER A 717 -5.57 56.54 -15.88
N SER A 718 -4.82 56.65 -14.77
CA SER A 718 -4.00 55.56 -14.21
C SER A 718 -4.78 54.24 -14.08
N ASP A 719 -6.07 54.34 -13.78
CA ASP A 719 -6.99 53.22 -13.57
C ASP A 719 -7.19 52.38 -14.85
N LEU A 720 -7.12 52.99 -16.03
CA LEU A 720 -7.27 52.29 -17.30
C LEU A 720 -6.03 51.44 -17.59
N LEU A 721 -4.84 52.00 -17.32
CA LEU A 721 -3.55 51.29 -17.44
C LEU A 721 -3.45 50.13 -16.45
N GLU A 722 -4.01 50.25 -15.24
CA GLU A 722 -4.10 49.14 -14.27
C GLU A 722 -5.05 48.02 -14.72
N THR A 723 -6.06 48.32 -15.55
CA THR A 723 -7.01 47.31 -16.08
C THR A 723 -6.52 46.54 -17.31
N LEU A 724 -5.42 46.96 -17.94
CA LEU A 724 -4.85 46.30 -19.11
C LEU A 724 -3.89 45.19 -18.68
N ARG A 725 -4.32 43.93 -18.74
CA ARG A 725 -3.50 42.78 -18.31
C ARG A 725 -2.55 42.26 -19.39
N PHE A 726 -2.86 42.49 -20.68
CA PHE A 726 -2.21 41.77 -21.79
C PHE A 726 -1.52 42.66 -22.83
N LEU A 727 -1.51 43.98 -22.65
CA LEU A 727 -0.94 44.95 -23.60
C LEU A 727 0.22 45.74 -23.00
N SER A 728 1.28 45.94 -23.78
CA SER A 728 2.40 46.81 -23.39
C SER A 728 2.12 48.28 -23.70
N ILE A 729 2.78 49.20 -22.98
CA ILE A 729 2.66 50.65 -23.19
C ILE A 729 2.97 51.03 -24.67
N TYR A 730 3.91 50.34 -25.29
CA TYR A 730 4.26 50.52 -26.71
C TYR A 730 3.12 50.11 -27.67
N ASP A 731 2.41 49.01 -27.37
CA ASP A 731 1.27 48.57 -28.17
C ASP A 731 0.11 49.57 -28.08
N VAL A 732 -0.11 50.14 -26.89
CA VAL A 732 -1.09 51.20 -26.65
C VAL A 732 -0.73 52.44 -27.48
N GLU A 733 0.51 52.92 -27.45
CA GLU A 733 0.95 54.05 -28.27
C GLU A 733 0.77 53.82 -29.78
N MET A 734 1.06 52.61 -30.26
CA MET A 734 0.92 52.27 -31.67
C MET A 734 -0.54 52.29 -32.12
N LEU A 735 -1.46 51.77 -31.30
CA LEU A 735 -2.90 51.80 -31.55
C LEU A 735 -3.46 53.22 -31.54
N LEU A 736 -3.00 54.06 -30.59
CA LEU A 736 -3.41 55.46 -30.47
C LEU A 736 -2.97 56.33 -31.66
N LYS A 737 -1.75 56.12 -32.17
CA LYS A 737 -1.24 56.84 -33.36
C LYS A 737 -2.08 56.58 -34.61
N ARG A 738 -2.83 55.48 -34.67
CA ARG A 738 -3.64 55.13 -35.85
C ARG A 738 -5.09 55.60 -35.81
N CYS A 739 -5.64 55.89 -34.63
CA CYS A 739 -6.94 56.57 -34.52
C CYS A 739 -6.86 58.02 -35.05
N LYS A 740 -5.67 58.64 -35.03
CA LYS A 740 -5.43 60.03 -35.41
C LYS A 740 -4.96 60.21 -36.87
N SER A 741 -5.77 59.83 -37.86
CA SER A 741 -5.85 60.51 -39.18
C SER A 741 -6.92 59.86 -40.08
N PRO A 742 -7.75 60.59 -40.85
CA PRO A 742 -7.75 62.03 -41.15
C PRO A 742 -9.09 62.74 -40.77
N ILE A 743 -9.00 63.95 -40.20
CA ILE A 743 -9.98 65.07 -40.11
C ILE A 743 -9.83 65.69 -38.71
N SER A 744 -8.82 66.54 -38.57
CA SER A 744 -8.81 67.73 -37.70
C SER A 744 -7.42 68.34 -37.76
N ASN A 745 -7.18 69.11 -38.83
CA ASN A 745 -6.18 70.17 -38.77
C ASN A 745 -6.68 71.22 -37.77
N SER A 746 -6.39 71.06 -36.48
CA SER A 746 -6.25 72.19 -35.57
C SER A 746 -5.68 71.75 -34.22
N ALA A 747 -4.57 72.40 -33.85
CA ALA A 747 -3.98 72.49 -32.51
C ALA A 747 -3.19 71.29 -32.01
N THR A 748 -1.90 71.31 -32.36
CA THR A 748 -0.79 70.68 -31.62
C THR A 748 -0.61 71.33 -30.24
N ARG A 749 -0.57 70.52 -29.17
CA ARG A 749 0.30 70.75 -27.99
C ARG A 749 0.79 69.40 -27.46
N PRO A 750 2.09 69.29 -27.06
CA PRO A 750 2.64 68.06 -26.52
C PRO A 750 2.27 67.96 -25.04
N LEU A 751 1.74 66.81 -24.63
CA LEU A 751 1.54 66.43 -23.23
C LEU A 751 2.23 65.08 -23.05
N PHE A 752 3.56 65.09 -22.93
CA PHE A 752 4.36 63.97 -22.38
C PHE A 752 5.77 64.51 -22.07
N ASP A 753 5.88 65.18 -20.93
CA ASP A 753 7.13 65.37 -20.18
C ASP A 753 6.77 65.20 -18.71
N SER A 754 6.50 63.95 -18.31
CA SER A 754 6.66 63.39 -16.95
C SER A 754 5.90 62.06 -16.88
N LEU A 755 6.57 60.97 -17.25
CA LEU A 755 6.35 59.61 -16.75
C LEU A 755 7.63 58.82 -16.98
#